data_AF-A0A929X8H3-F1
#
_entry.id   AF-A0A929X8H3-F1
#
_cell.length_a   1.000
_cell.length_b   1.000
_cell.length_c   1.000
_cell.angle_alpha   90.00
_cell.angle_beta   90.00
_cell.angle_gamma   90.00
#
_symmetry.space_group_name_H-M   'P 1'
#
loop_
_entity.id
_entity.type
_entity.pdbx_description
1 polymer ?
#
loop_
_entity_poly.entity_id
_entity_poly.type
_entity_poly.pdbx_seq_one_letter_code
_entity_poly.pdbx_strand_id
1 'polypeptide(L)'
;MKNLKKYLFVLLGVFLSGVMVPSTLFAEAVSVPSQTFDLGAVQGVWDQTAQTLTVQGNGKIDRNKWFQMRDTLKLTVDSISKIEFTSGVQFSDDASDFFANFKVGNIVFPADIDTSNVTTMRYMFQNTKALESPVNFRDASNVEDMAYMFQSSKVPSVSIGNAGKVKDMNRMFEYAQIEKVEIENTRSVTNMEKMFGDATKLKEGNFSDWDTSKVKRMGYMFQNTKALESPVNFRDASNVEDMAFMFWSSKVPSVNIGDAGKVKDMAYMFNNSQVEKVEIANTSSVENMSNMFAHAKKLKDGNMADWDTSKAKNFSAMFYGASQFNQDLSNWNLSSASNLDGFIWSDNSFEQDNYEKFLKKLEASNLDPTTMESRTIHVSTTYCAAASIRNKLTARGFVLNDKGMDCKIQVTFDAPTKQASGDIVDTKIRVSAKLPLDPTKVTILPQTTIGNQDLSCQKDGDDNHLVCSIKLTSTQRGNRLAVQAALDVAISSWTRIPSPTPGQAPTYQETQTTTTLSSKAEIDGYLIDRIGPEKAQIKIDTTNGINKPVVSLAQLPNDVGIGLNYCVMRADDGNYDENTHLEINTPYPLVLASSNVHSVWVKCYDRLGNSSESEVRFPPIVEFAQNDVLRNDQIISGAVEVYAPLNDDGTENLISRIWVNNEHGENIKILSCTDYARTQYTQGVAALKNKPGYPIKCTFSGAFPAGKDIHDVQIRAEAKNGAIGWSSQTFVRDEIAPQITITPESAFTGSDLTIQVKVFDAIAIDSNGVTVAPDSELVVEDRSCKAEPAGSRTNIECTGKVKNEVKDGLLKIVARDRA
;
A
#
# COMPACT_ATOMS: atom_id res chain seq x y z
N MET A 1 -2.82 -1.62 95.10
CA MET A 1 -3.07 -2.93 94.44
C MET A 1 -3.84 -2.65 93.17
N LYS A 2 -3.56 -3.20 92.00
CA LYS A 2 -2.48 -4.02 91.45
C LYS A 2 -3.04 -4.42 90.08
N ASN A 3 -2.27 -4.22 89.00
CA ASN A 3 -2.23 -5.13 87.85
C ASN A 3 -3.53 -5.24 87.00
N LEU A 4 -3.52 -5.54 85.71
CA LEU A 4 -2.48 -5.84 84.75
C LEU A 4 -3.17 -5.80 83.39
N LYS A 5 -2.42 -5.40 82.37
CA LYS A 5 -2.57 -5.89 80.99
C LYS A 5 -2.95 -7.38 80.96
N LYS A 6 -3.85 -7.75 80.03
CA LYS A 6 -3.65 -8.76 78.96
C LYS A 6 -4.89 -9.59 78.65
N TYR A 7 -5.28 -9.54 77.36
CA TYR A 7 -5.95 -10.59 76.57
C TYR A 7 -7.43 -10.86 76.95
N LEU A 8 -8.41 -11.13 76.07
CA LEU A 8 -8.40 -11.65 74.71
C LEU A 8 -9.88 -11.69 74.20
N PHE A 9 -10.09 -11.57 72.87
CA PHE A 9 -11.22 -12.04 72.04
C PHE A 9 -12.66 -11.55 72.27
N VAL A 10 -13.17 -10.79 71.28
CA VAL A 10 -14.06 -11.39 70.25
C VAL A 10 -13.54 -10.98 68.86
N LEU A 11 -13.37 -12.00 68.01
CA LEU A 11 -12.82 -11.99 66.66
C LEU A 11 -13.97 -12.48 65.75
N LEU A 12 -14.24 -11.80 64.63
CA LEU A 12 -14.50 -12.41 63.29
C LEU A 12 -14.97 -11.37 62.27
N GLY A 13 -14.15 -11.19 61.23
CA GLY A 13 -14.42 -10.34 60.06
C GLY A 13 -13.14 -10.17 59.25
N VAL A 14 -12.71 -11.24 58.58
CA VAL A 14 -11.41 -11.42 57.92
C VAL A 14 -11.22 -10.49 56.70
N PHE A 15 -10.03 -9.87 56.66
CA PHE A 15 -9.21 -9.48 55.50
C PHE A 15 -9.82 -9.54 54.08
N LEU A 16 -9.89 -8.39 53.40
CA LEU A 16 -9.30 -8.17 52.06
C LEU A 16 -9.44 -6.69 51.63
N SER A 17 -8.41 -5.88 51.91
CA SER A 17 -7.90 -4.78 51.08
C SER A 17 -6.92 -3.98 51.94
N GLY A 18 -5.63 -4.20 51.69
CA GLY A 18 -4.56 -3.42 52.30
C GLY A 18 -4.66 -1.98 51.83
N VAL A 19 -5.34 -1.13 52.60
CA VAL A 19 -5.07 0.30 52.61
C VAL A 19 -4.06 0.52 53.72
N MET A 20 -2.79 0.52 53.33
CA MET A 20 -1.74 1.14 54.11
C MET A 20 -2.11 2.64 54.16
N VAL A 21 -2.81 3.07 55.20
CA VAL A 21 -3.06 4.49 55.43
C VAL A 21 -1.68 5.12 55.58
N PRO A 22 -1.28 6.06 54.71
CA PRO A 22 -0.05 6.79 54.97
C PRO A 22 -0.28 7.51 56.30
N SER A 23 0.62 7.32 57.25
CA SER A 23 0.74 8.15 58.44
C SER A 23 1.07 9.58 57.99
N THR A 24 0.08 10.28 57.46
CA THR A 24 0.04 11.73 57.46
C THR A 24 -0.13 12.10 58.92
N LEU A 25 0.96 12.57 59.55
CA LEU A 25 0.78 13.48 60.67
C LEU A 25 -0.11 14.61 60.15
N PHE A 26 -1.38 14.61 60.54
CA PHE A 26 -2.26 15.73 60.26
C PHE A 26 -1.60 16.98 60.86
N ALA A 27 -1.30 17.98 60.03
CA ALA A 27 -0.89 19.28 60.54
C ALA A 27 -2.06 19.82 61.37
N GLU A 28 -1.79 20.17 62.62
CA GLU A 28 -2.81 20.72 63.51
C GLU A 28 -3.04 22.21 63.17
N ALA A 29 -4.27 22.69 63.40
CA ALA A 29 -4.58 24.11 63.29
C ALA A 29 -3.90 24.89 64.43
N VAL A 30 -3.52 26.14 64.18
CA VAL A 30 -2.82 26.95 65.17
C VAL A 30 -3.78 27.33 66.32
N SER A 31 -3.39 26.98 67.54
CA SER A 31 -4.20 27.16 68.76
C SER A 31 -3.92 28.48 69.53
N VAL A 32 -3.03 29.32 69.01
CA VAL A 32 -2.70 30.62 69.59
C VAL A 32 -3.93 31.54 69.55
N PRO A 33 -4.33 32.19 70.67
CA PRO A 33 -5.45 33.13 70.69
C PRO A 33 -5.27 34.30 69.72
N SER A 34 -6.37 34.82 69.18
CA SER A 34 -6.34 36.02 68.33
C SER A 34 -5.64 37.17 69.04
N GLN A 35 -4.64 37.76 68.38
CA GLN A 35 -3.81 38.82 68.94
C GLN A 35 -3.14 39.63 67.84
N THR A 36 -2.57 40.78 68.20
CA THR A 36 -1.76 41.60 67.30
C THR A 36 -0.29 41.46 67.67
N PHE A 37 0.54 41.09 66.70
CA PHE A 37 1.99 41.05 66.82
C PHE A 37 2.57 42.39 66.35
N ASP A 38 3.42 42.99 67.18
CA ASP A 38 4.26 44.11 66.78
C ASP A 38 5.37 43.58 65.86
N LEU A 39 5.42 44.07 64.62
CA LEU A 39 6.42 43.73 63.61
C LEU A 39 7.31 44.94 63.25
N GLY A 40 7.39 45.95 64.13
CA GLY A 40 8.15 47.18 63.91
C GLY A 40 7.26 48.30 63.35
N ALA A 41 7.52 48.73 62.12
CA ALA A 41 6.71 49.78 61.47
C ALA A 41 5.32 49.28 61.03
N VAL A 42 5.11 47.96 61.06
CA VAL A 42 3.87 47.29 60.68
C VAL A 42 3.44 46.32 61.78
N GLN A 43 2.23 45.77 61.65
CA GLN A 43 1.64 44.84 62.62
C GLN A 43 1.12 43.59 61.93
N GLY A 44 1.17 42.45 62.61
CA GLY A 44 0.55 41.20 62.19
C GLY A 44 -0.69 40.92 63.01
N VAL A 45 -1.89 41.02 62.43
CA VAL A 45 -3.16 40.72 63.10
C VAL A 45 -3.48 39.24 62.86
N TRP A 46 -3.41 38.44 63.91
CA TRP A 46 -3.74 37.02 63.88
C TRP A 46 -5.18 36.79 64.34
N ASP A 47 -5.98 36.14 63.48
CA ASP A 47 -7.33 35.66 63.79
C ASP A 47 -7.33 34.12 63.87
N GLN A 48 -7.48 33.60 65.08
CA GLN A 48 -7.54 32.17 65.35
C GLN A 48 -8.78 31.50 64.72
N THR A 49 -9.92 32.18 64.66
CA THR A 49 -11.16 31.59 64.12
C THR A 49 -11.06 31.45 62.61
N ALA A 50 -10.56 32.50 61.94
CA ALA A 50 -10.33 32.48 60.50
C ALA A 50 -9.04 31.74 60.10
N GLN A 51 -8.17 31.42 61.07
CA GLN A 51 -6.80 30.92 60.84
C GLN A 51 -6.05 31.81 59.82
N THR A 52 -6.17 33.12 59.99
CA THR A 52 -5.65 34.11 59.03
C THR A 52 -4.72 35.10 59.73
N LEU A 53 -3.57 35.36 59.12
CA LEU A 53 -2.63 36.39 59.53
C LEU A 53 -2.66 37.54 58.52
N THR A 54 -3.11 38.72 58.95
CA THR A 54 -3.09 39.94 58.13
C THR A 54 -1.91 40.82 58.54
N VAL A 55 -0.95 41.01 57.64
CA VAL A 55 0.19 41.90 57.82
C VAL A 55 -0.15 43.26 57.23
N GLN A 56 -0.27 44.27 58.09
CA GLN A 56 -0.77 45.58 57.71
C GLN A 56 0.00 46.74 58.37
N GLY A 57 -0.03 47.89 57.70
CA GLY A 57 0.69 49.10 58.11
C GLY A 57 1.47 49.71 56.94
N ASN A 58 2.35 50.66 57.25
CA ASN A 58 3.21 51.29 56.26
C ASN A 58 4.67 51.28 56.75
N GLY A 59 5.55 50.66 55.96
CA GLY A 59 6.97 50.55 56.25
C GLY A 59 7.45 49.12 56.42
N LYS A 60 8.66 49.02 56.96
CA LYS A 60 9.47 47.80 56.96
C LYS A 60 9.15 46.87 58.13
N ILE A 61 9.01 45.58 57.82
CA ILE A 61 8.95 44.49 58.80
C ILE A 61 10.30 44.39 59.53
N ASP A 62 10.28 44.27 60.86
CA ASP A 62 11.41 43.85 61.67
C ASP A 62 11.61 42.33 61.55
N ARG A 63 12.76 41.93 61.00
CA ARG A 63 13.12 40.53 60.73
C ARG A 63 13.04 39.65 61.99
N ASN A 64 13.54 40.13 63.12
CA ASN A 64 13.59 39.31 64.34
C ASN A 64 12.19 39.10 64.90
N LYS A 65 11.36 40.16 64.87
CA LYS A 65 9.95 40.05 65.29
C LYS A 65 9.14 39.16 64.36
N TRP A 66 9.40 39.19 63.05
CA TRP A 66 8.80 38.26 62.10
C TRP A 66 9.06 36.79 62.46
N PHE A 67 10.31 36.44 62.75
CA PHE A 67 10.66 35.07 63.13
C PHE A 67 10.12 34.67 64.52
N GLN A 68 10.06 35.60 65.47
CA GLN A 68 9.40 35.35 66.76
C GLN A 68 7.90 35.06 66.58
N MET A 69 7.21 35.82 65.73
CA MET A 69 5.81 35.56 65.38
C MET A 69 5.65 34.21 64.67
N ARG A 70 6.50 33.90 63.67
CA ARG A 70 6.53 32.60 62.98
C ARG A 70 6.62 31.45 63.97
N ASP A 71 7.52 31.54 64.94
CA ASP A 71 7.77 30.49 65.94
C ASP A 71 6.61 30.39 66.94
N THR A 72 6.03 31.53 67.33
CA THR A 72 4.85 31.57 68.20
C THR A 72 3.65 30.89 67.55
N LEU A 73 3.40 31.17 66.27
CA LEU A 73 2.33 30.56 65.48
C LEU A 73 2.73 29.18 64.92
N LYS A 74 3.97 28.71 65.14
CA LYS A 74 4.51 27.43 64.65
C LYS A 74 4.27 27.18 63.16
N LEU A 75 4.42 28.20 62.32
CA LEU A 75 4.03 28.18 60.89
C LEU A 75 4.78 27.15 60.03
N THR A 76 5.81 26.48 60.55
CA THR A 76 6.54 25.39 59.88
C THR A 76 6.02 24.00 60.23
N VAL A 77 5.21 23.87 61.29
CA VAL A 77 4.68 22.60 61.81
C VAL A 77 3.16 22.57 61.70
N ASP A 78 2.51 23.65 62.09
CA ASP A 78 1.05 23.81 62.14
C ASP A 78 0.56 24.56 60.90
N SER A 79 -0.66 24.25 60.46
CA SER A 79 -1.22 24.85 59.24
C SER A 79 -2.18 25.99 59.54
N ILE A 80 -2.04 27.11 58.83
CA ILE A 80 -3.02 28.21 58.82
C ILE A 80 -3.67 28.35 57.44
N SER A 81 -4.85 28.96 57.38
CA SER A 81 -5.60 29.12 56.13
C SER A 81 -4.95 30.13 55.19
N LYS A 82 -4.59 31.32 55.69
CA LYS A 82 -4.17 32.44 54.85
C LYS A 82 -3.17 33.37 55.52
N ILE A 83 -2.21 33.88 54.76
CA ILE A 83 -1.45 35.10 55.10
C ILE A 83 -1.79 36.16 54.06
N GLU A 84 -2.10 37.37 54.50
CA GLU A 84 -2.48 38.49 53.63
C GLU A 84 -1.64 39.73 53.93
N PHE A 85 -1.04 40.30 52.89
CA PHE A 85 -0.26 41.53 52.98
C PHE A 85 -1.06 42.70 52.40
N THR A 86 -1.16 43.80 53.15
CA THR A 86 -1.75 45.05 52.63
C THR A 86 -0.71 45.86 51.86
N SER A 87 -1.17 46.81 51.03
CA SER A 87 -0.29 47.80 50.39
C SER A 87 0.50 48.61 51.42
N GLY A 88 1.77 48.92 51.13
CA GLY A 88 2.65 49.72 51.99
C GLY A 88 3.55 48.92 52.93
N VAL A 89 3.35 47.60 53.05
CA VAL A 89 4.25 46.72 53.79
C VAL A 89 5.52 46.46 52.97
N GLN A 90 6.68 46.66 53.58
CA GLN A 90 8.00 46.42 53.00
C GLN A 90 8.71 45.27 53.74
N PHE A 91 9.44 44.43 53.01
CA PHE A 91 10.26 43.37 53.62
C PHE A 91 11.51 43.94 54.30
N SER A 92 12.13 43.16 55.20
CA SER A 92 13.43 43.53 55.75
C SER A 92 14.52 43.57 54.67
N ASP A 93 15.64 44.26 54.91
CA ASP A 93 16.75 44.31 53.94
C ASP A 93 17.31 42.91 53.66
N ASP A 94 17.29 42.06 54.69
CA ASP A 94 17.48 40.63 54.58
C ASP A 94 16.12 39.93 54.65
N ALA A 95 15.56 39.59 53.48
CA ALA A 95 14.31 38.85 53.35
C ALA A 95 14.53 37.32 53.30
N SER A 96 15.74 36.86 53.65
CA SER A 96 16.06 35.44 53.58
C SER A 96 15.21 34.62 54.55
N ASP A 97 14.74 33.46 54.09
CA ASP A 97 13.93 32.49 54.83
C ASP A 97 12.54 32.97 55.29
N PHE A 98 12.05 34.14 54.83
CA PHE A 98 10.82 34.76 55.35
C PHE A 98 9.60 33.83 55.33
N PHE A 99 9.40 33.06 54.26
CA PHE A 99 8.30 32.11 54.08
C PHE A 99 8.77 30.66 53.92
N ALA A 100 10.04 30.40 54.22
CA ALA A 100 10.64 29.08 54.05
C ALA A 100 9.93 28.04 54.93
N ASN A 101 9.51 26.93 54.30
CA ASN A 101 8.84 25.80 54.94
C ASN A 101 7.48 26.14 55.58
N PHE A 102 6.85 27.25 55.21
CA PHE A 102 5.55 27.63 55.74
C PHE A 102 4.46 26.63 55.32
N LYS A 103 3.67 26.18 56.30
CA LYS A 103 2.44 25.41 56.11
C LYS A 103 1.25 26.37 56.14
N VAL A 104 0.95 26.94 54.99
CA VAL A 104 -0.13 27.91 54.82
C VAL A 104 -0.99 27.45 53.64
N GLY A 105 -2.31 27.66 53.70
CA GLY A 105 -3.21 27.41 52.58
C GLY A 105 -2.91 28.34 51.41
N ASN A 106 -2.90 29.65 51.65
CA ASN A 106 -2.57 30.66 50.63
C ASN A 106 -1.82 31.88 51.21
N ILE A 107 -0.85 32.42 50.47
CA ILE A 107 -0.19 33.71 50.75
C ILE A 107 -0.59 34.70 49.66
N VAL A 108 -1.24 35.78 50.07
CA VAL A 108 -1.74 36.83 49.18
C VAL A 108 -0.89 38.08 49.33
N PHE A 109 -0.26 38.48 48.23
CA PHE A 109 0.50 39.72 48.11
C PHE A 109 -0.33 40.82 47.43
N PRO A 110 -0.03 42.10 47.69
CA PRO A 110 -0.49 43.18 46.82
C PRO A 110 0.05 43.00 45.40
N ALA A 111 -0.55 43.68 44.42
CA ALA A 111 -0.22 43.52 43.00
C ALA A 111 1.28 43.72 42.67
N ASP A 112 1.93 44.64 43.38
CA ASP A 112 3.38 44.88 43.31
C ASP A 112 3.98 44.69 44.71
N ILE A 113 4.95 43.77 44.81
CA ILE A 113 5.72 43.60 46.03
C ILE A 113 6.86 44.64 46.05
N ASP A 114 6.88 45.49 47.08
CA ASP A 114 7.97 46.47 47.26
C ASP A 114 9.23 45.78 47.80
N THR A 115 10.24 45.69 46.94
CA THR A 115 11.55 45.12 47.25
C THR A 115 12.68 46.15 47.14
N SER A 116 12.33 47.44 47.15
CA SER A 116 13.28 48.54 46.93
C SER A 116 14.39 48.61 47.98
N ASN A 117 14.15 48.14 49.21
CA ASN A 117 15.17 48.09 50.27
C ASN A 117 15.84 46.72 50.44
N VAL A 118 15.35 45.69 49.75
CA VAL A 118 15.81 44.30 49.95
C VAL A 118 17.14 44.09 49.25
N THR A 119 18.07 43.46 49.97
CA THR A 119 19.42 43.12 49.50
C THR A 119 19.62 41.62 49.29
N THR A 120 18.83 40.76 49.95
CA THR A 120 18.86 39.31 49.77
C THR A 120 17.46 38.70 49.93
N MET A 121 17.15 37.71 49.09
CA MET A 121 15.92 36.90 49.11
C MET A 121 16.25 35.40 49.14
N ARG A 122 17.43 35.05 49.66
CA ARG A 122 17.87 33.66 49.71
C ARG A 122 16.86 32.79 50.46
N TYR A 123 16.47 31.65 49.88
CA TYR A 123 15.47 30.73 50.46
C TYR A 123 14.08 31.34 50.78
N MET A 124 13.76 32.57 50.35
CA MET A 124 12.58 33.31 50.82
C MET A 124 11.26 32.52 50.76
N PHE A 125 11.05 31.71 49.71
CA PHE A 125 9.89 30.85 49.47
C PHE A 125 10.26 29.36 49.33
N GLN A 126 11.36 28.92 49.93
CA GLN A 126 11.79 27.52 49.85
C GLN A 126 10.73 26.59 50.46
N ASN A 127 10.38 25.51 49.76
CA ASN A 127 9.36 24.54 50.15
C ASN A 127 7.96 25.14 50.39
N THR A 128 7.69 26.36 49.92
CA THR A 128 6.40 27.03 50.10
C THR A 128 5.39 26.55 49.07
N LYS A 129 4.30 25.91 49.50
CA LYS A 129 3.23 25.41 48.61
C LYS A 129 2.01 26.34 48.50
N ALA A 130 2.09 27.48 49.19
CA ALA A 130 0.99 28.40 49.45
C ALA A 130 0.86 29.56 48.44
N LEU A 131 1.63 29.58 47.35
CA LEU A 131 1.54 30.66 46.35
C LEU A 131 0.58 30.24 45.24
N GLU A 132 -0.70 30.55 45.42
CA GLU A 132 -1.74 30.21 44.43
C GLU A 132 -1.85 31.23 43.28
N SER A 133 -1.33 32.44 43.48
CA SER A 133 -1.33 33.54 42.50
C SER A 133 0.08 33.85 41.97
N PRO A 134 0.19 34.50 40.80
CA PRO A 134 1.45 35.04 40.31
C PRO A 134 2.18 35.91 41.34
N VAL A 135 3.50 35.79 41.39
CA VAL A 135 4.35 36.64 42.24
C VAL A 135 5.09 37.64 41.37
N ASN A 136 4.90 38.93 41.64
CA ASN A 136 5.47 40.02 40.85
C ASN A 136 6.37 40.92 41.72
N PHE A 137 7.66 40.95 41.38
CA PHE A 137 8.64 41.88 41.94
C PHE A 137 8.93 42.98 40.91
N ARG A 138 8.27 44.13 41.09
CA ARG A 138 8.40 45.25 40.15
C ARG A 138 9.84 45.73 39.99
N ASP A 139 10.60 45.79 41.08
CA ASP A 139 12.01 46.21 41.06
C ASP A 139 12.83 45.50 42.15
N ALA A 140 13.76 44.65 41.73
CA ALA A 140 14.71 43.95 42.60
C ALA A 140 16.16 44.48 42.38
N SER A 141 16.31 45.73 41.92
CA SER A 141 17.60 46.31 41.56
C SER A 141 18.58 46.49 42.71
N ASN A 142 18.16 46.30 43.96
CA ASN A 142 19.02 46.29 45.14
C ASN A 142 19.34 44.89 45.66
N VAL A 143 18.69 43.85 45.13
CA VAL A 143 18.90 42.46 45.54
C VAL A 143 20.18 41.93 44.92
N GLU A 144 21.05 41.34 45.73
CA GLU A 144 22.29 40.71 45.29
C GLU A 144 22.23 39.18 45.27
N ASP A 145 21.37 38.55 46.08
CA ASP A 145 21.26 37.09 46.21
C ASP A 145 19.80 36.62 46.15
N MET A 146 19.48 35.74 45.20
CA MET A 146 18.18 35.07 45.03
C MET A 146 18.34 33.54 45.00
N ALA A 147 19.46 33.01 45.49
CA ALA A 147 19.70 31.58 45.48
C ALA A 147 18.62 30.84 46.29
N TYR A 148 18.13 29.73 45.73
CA TYR A 148 17.11 28.86 46.31
C TYR A 148 15.76 29.52 46.63
N MET A 149 15.51 30.74 46.14
CA MET A 149 14.35 31.56 46.55
C MET A 149 13.02 30.81 46.45
N PHE A 150 12.79 30.04 45.39
CA PHE A 150 11.56 29.28 45.12
C PHE A 150 11.81 27.76 45.03
N GLN A 151 12.92 27.25 45.58
CA GLN A 151 13.22 25.82 45.49
C GLN A 151 12.09 24.99 46.12
N SER A 152 11.62 23.96 45.41
CA SER A 152 10.54 23.04 45.82
C SER A 152 9.22 23.76 46.14
N SER A 153 9.02 24.97 45.66
CA SER A 153 7.80 25.76 45.86
C SER A 153 6.71 25.40 44.85
N LYS A 154 5.48 25.84 45.13
CA LYS A 154 4.38 25.88 44.15
C LYS A 154 4.00 27.33 43.92
N VAL A 155 4.25 27.83 42.72
CA VAL A 155 3.94 29.20 42.27
C VAL A 155 3.62 29.16 40.79
N PRO A 156 2.48 29.69 40.30
CA PRO A 156 2.11 29.56 38.88
C PRO A 156 3.08 30.32 37.95
N SER A 157 3.44 31.55 38.32
CA SER A 157 4.39 32.36 37.57
C SER A 157 5.13 33.35 38.47
N VAL A 158 6.35 33.72 38.05
CA VAL A 158 7.17 34.74 38.69
C VAL A 158 7.62 35.78 37.66
N SER A 159 7.45 37.06 38.00
CA SER A 159 7.98 38.18 37.22
C SER A 159 8.92 39.04 38.07
N ILE A 160 10.07 39.41 37.52
CA ILE A 160 11.07 40.30 38.14
C ILE A 160 11.44 41.39 37.13
N GLY A 161 10.95 42.62 37.36
CA GLY A 161 11.14 43.73 36.41
C GLY A 161 12.55 44.31 36.36
N ASN A 162 13.42 44.03 37.34
CA ASN A 162 14.82 44.44 37.29
C ASN A 162 15.69 43.64 38.27
N ALA A 163 16.54 42.74 37.76
CA ALA A 163 17.50 41.94 38.52
C ALA A 163 18.94 42.47 38.43
N GLY A 164 19.13 43.76 38.12
CA GLY A 164 20.41 44.32 37.65
C GLY A 164 21.60 44.26 38.62
N LYS A 165 21.40 43.92 39.89
CA LYS A 165 22.47 43.66 40.89
C LYS A 165 22.53 42.22 41.37
N VAL A 166 21.60 41.36 40.98
CA VAL A 166 21.57 39.96 41.42
C VAL A 166 22.80 39.24 40.88
N LYS A 167 23.56 38.62 41.77
CA LYS A 167 24.80 37.88 41.45
C LYS A 167 24.58 36.38 41.43
N ASP A 168 23.69 35.87 42.28
CA ASP A 168 23.44 34.44 42.46
C ASP A 168 21.95 34.10 42.29
N MET A 169 21.66 33.23 41.31
CA MET A 169 20.34 32.63 41.05
C MET A 169 20.41 31.10 41.13
N ASN A 170 21.42 30.56 41.81
CA ASN A 170 21.60 29.12 41.99
C ASN A 170 20.33 28.48 42.55
N ARG A 171 19.85 27.42 41.88
CA ARG A 171 18.68 26.63 42.31
C ARG A 171 17.43 27.45 42.62
N MET A 172 17.30 28.66 42.06
CA MET A 172 16.22 29.60 42.39
C MET A 172 14.84 28.94 42.26
N PHE A 173 14.62 28.13 41.22
CA PHE A 173 13.39 27.40 40.94
C PHE A 173 13.58 25.89 40.87
N GLU A 174 14.62 25.34 41.50
CA GLU A 174 14.87 23.89 41.46
C GLU A 174 13.69 23.13 42.11
N TYR A 175 13.15 22.10 41.46
CA TYR A 175 11.93 21.37 41.84
C TYR A 175 10.63 22.20 41.91
N ALA A 176 10.65 23.48 41.51
CA ALA A 176 9.48 24.34 41.61
C ALA A 176 8.36 23.88 40.66
N GLN A 177 7.12 23.98 41.12
CA GLN A 177 5.91 23.75 40.32
C GLN A 177 5.50 25.05 39.61
N ILE A 178 6.43 25.61 38.81
CA ILE A 178 6.28 26.87 38.09
C ILE A 178 5.98 26.66 36.61
N GLU A 179 5.11 27.47 36.01
CA GLU A 179 4.74 27.37 34.59
C GLU A 179 5.39 28.45 33.73
N LYS A 180 5.57 29.67 34.26
CA LYS A 180 6.08 30.82 33.51
C LYS A 180 7.06 31.66 34.33
N VAL A 181 8.13 32.14 33.69
CA VAL A 181 9.12 33.05 34.30
C VAL A 181 9.47 34.21 33.38
N GLU A 182 9.43 35.43 33.92
CA GLU A 182 9.89 36.64 33.24
C GLU A 182 10.89 37.36 34.16
N ILE A 183 12.14 37.51 33.72
CA ILE A 183 13.18 38.21 34.47
C ILE A 183 13.87 39.20 33.55
N GLU A 184 13.89 40.47 33.92
CA GLU A 184 14.56 41.53 33.19
C GLU A 184 15.90 41.89 33.85
N ASN A 185 16.86 42.32 33.02
CA ASN A 185 18.17 42.84 33.45
C ASN A 185 19.03 41.86 34.29
N THR A 186 19.48 40.77 33.69
CA THR A 186 20.36 39.75 34.35
C THR A 186 21.86 40.06 34.27
N ARG A 187 22.26 41.28 33.87
CA ARG A 187 23.65 41.69 33.51
C ARG A 187 24.72 41.54 34.60
N SER A 188 24.32 41.23 35.83
CA SER A 188 25.21 41.07 36.99
C SER A 188 25.25 39.63 37.51
N VAL A 189 24.41 38.74 36.96
CA VAL A 189 24.33 37.35 37.42
C VAL A 189 25.62 36.63 37.04
N THR A 190 26.18 35.92 38.01
CA THR A 190 27.43 35.14 37.85
C THR A 190 27.20 33.63 37.99
N ASN A 191 26.08 33.23 38.61
CA ASN A 191 25.74 31.83 38.87
C ASN A 191 24.26 31.56 38.56
N MET A 192 23.99 30.68 37.59
CA MET A 192 22.65 30.19 37.24
C MET A 192 22.57 28.65 37.33
N GLU A 193 23.51 28.02 38.01
CA GLU A 193 23.56 26.57 38.16
C GLU A 193 22.25 26.04 38.76
N LYS A 194 21.65 25.03 38.10
CA LYS A 194 20.38 24.40 38.50
C LYS A 194 19.19 25.34 38.66
N MET A 195 19.21 26.55 38.09
CA MET A 195 18.16 27.55 38.29
C MET A 195 16.74 27.00 38.08
N PHE A 196 16.52 26.16 37.07
CA PHE A 196 15.26 25.46 36.77
C PHE A 196 15.39 23.93 36.81
N GLY A 197 16.39 23.39 37.51
CA GLY A 197 16.60 21.95 37.61
C GLY A 197 15.36 21.26 38.20
N ASP A 198 14.84 20.25 37.52
CA ASP A 198 13.61 19.52 37.90
C ASP A 198 12.34 20.39 38.01
N ALA A 199 12.32 21.60 37.42
CA ALA A 199 11.12 22.43 37.25
C ALA A 199 10.21 21.85 36.13
N THR A 200 9.65 20.67 36.39
CA THR A 200 8.95 19.84 35.39
C THR A 200 7.72 20.49 34.74
N LYS A 201 7.18 21.55 35.34
CA LYS A 201 6.02 22.31 34.84
C LYS A 201 6.36 23.57 34.06
N LEU A 202 7.62 23.97 34.00
CA LEU A 202 8.04 25.20 33.31
C LEU A 202 7.75 25.06 31.83
N LYS A 203 6.90 25.93 31.27
CA LYS A 203 6.47 25.93 29.87
C LYS A 203 7.15 27.02 29.06
N GLU A 204 7.27 28.22 29.62
CA GLU A 204 7.74 29.40 28.89
C GLU A 204 8.52 30.38 29.77
N GLY A 205 9.39 31.17 29.13
CA GLY A 205 10.07 32.31 29.74
C GLY A 205 10.80 33.19 28.73
N ASN A 206 11.24 34.38 29.16
CA ASN A 206 11.88 35.39 28.31
C ASN A 206 13.40 35.19 28.12
N PHE A 207 13.83 33.94 27.87
CA PHE A 207 15.25 33.57 27.89
C PHE A 207 16.13 34.34 26.88
N SER A 208 15.54 34.81 25.77
CA SER A 208 16.22 35.62 24.74
C SER A 208 16.71 36.99 25.19
N ASP A 209 16.16 37.49 26.30
CA ASP A 209 16.45 38.82 26.83
C ASP A 209 17.55 38.79 27.90
N TRP A 210 18.01 37.59 28.26
CA TRP A 210 18.97 37.42 29.33
C TRP A 210 20.38 37.80 28.87
N ASP A 211 20.99 38.72 29.61
CA ASP A 211 22.41 39.00 29.51
C ASP A 211 23.15 37.98 30.39
N THR A 212 23.85 37.06 29.73
CA THR A 212 24.64 35.99 30.35
C THR A 212 26.14 36.25 30.29
N SER A 213 26.55 37.45 29.86
CA SER A 213 27.96 37.82 29.63
C SER A 213 28.82 37.76 30.89
N LYS A 214 28.27 37.69 32.11
CA LYS A 214 29.03 37.51 33.36
C LYS A 214 28.82 36.16 34.04
N VAL A 215 27.94 35.33 33.51
CA VAL A 215 27.62 34.03 34.11
C VAL A 215 28.81 33.10 33.90
N LYS A 216 29.23 32.43 34.98
CA LYS A 216 30.33 31.45 34.96
C LYS A 216 29.83 30.01 34.97
N ARG A 217 28.69 29.74 35.62
CA ARG A 217 28.14 28.38 35.81
C ARG A 217 26.68 28.32 35.37
N MET A 218 26.40 27.42 34.44
CA MET A 218 25.05 27.10 33.94
C MET A 218 24.77 25.59 33.94
N GLY A 219 25.61 24.80 34.61
CA GLY A 219 25.40 23.36 34.76
C GLY A 219 24.00 23.05 35.28
N TYR A 220 23.37 22.03 34.70
CA TYR A 220 22.04 21.54 35.08
C TYR A 220 20.88 22.58 35.04
N MET A 221 21.08 23.76 34.45
CA MET A 221 20.16 24.89 34.57
C MET A 221 18.70 24.57 34.18
N PHE A 222 18.48 23.81 33.11
CA PHE A 222 17.18 23.37 32.60
C PHE A 222 17.00 21.85 32.64
N GLN A 223 17.74 21.17 33.52
CA GLN A 223 17.64 19.73 33.71
C GLN A 223 16.18 19.31 34.00
N ASN A 224 15.68 18.25 33.36
CA ASN A 224 14.35 17.69 33.59
C ASN A 224 13.18 18.69 33.40
N THR A 225 13.34 19.73 32.59
CA THR A 225 12.25 20.66 32.22
C THR A 225 11.32 20.02 31.18
N LYS A 226 10.45 19.11 31.66
CA LYS A 226 9.61 18.24 30.82
C LYS A 226 8.44 18.94 30.12
N ALA A 227 8.11 20.16 30.51
CA ALA A 227 7.03 20.94 29.90
C ALA A 227 7.52 22.11 29.03
N LEU A 228 8.83 22.33 28.93
CA LEU A 228 9.40 23.53 28.27
C LEU A 228 9.14 23.51 26.77
N GLU A 229 8.40 24.50 26.29
CA GLU A 229 7.96 24.63 24.89
C GLU A 229 8.56 25.86 24.19
N SER A 230 9.08 26.83 24.94
CA SER A 230 9.77 27.99 24.36
C SER A 230 11.23 27.65 24.00
N PRO A 231 11.77 28.21 22.90
CA PRO A 231 13.20 28.11 22.58
C PRO A 231 14.04 28.84 23.64
N VAL A 232 15.29 28.40 23.82
CA VAL A 232 16.23 29.02 24.76
C VAL A 232 17.40 29.60 23.99
N ASN A 233 17.50 30.93 23.95
CA ASN A 233 18.51 31.63 23.15
C ASN A 233 19.31 32.59 24.04
N PHE A 234 20.61 32.36 24.18
CA PHE A 234 21.53 33.28 24.84
C PHE A 234 22.27 34.10 23.79
N ARG A 235 22.48 35.40 24.07
CA ARG A 235 23.24 36.27 23.16
C ARG A 235 24.74 36.05 23.26
N ASP A 236 25.23 35.74 24.46
CA ASP A 236 26.66 35.62 24.76
C ASP A 236 26.89 34.74 25.99
N ALA A 237 27.60 33.63 25.84
CA ALA A 237 28.04 32.76 26.92
C ALA A 237 29.58 32.72 27.04
N SER A 238 30.28 33.74 26.52
CA SER A 238 31.75 33.78 26.38
C SER A 238 32.50 33.71 27.73
N ASN A 239 31.81 33.95 28.85
CA ASN A 239 32.35 33.83 30.20
C ASN A 239 31.89 32.58 30.96
N VAL A 240 31.03 31.75 30.37
CA VAL A 240 30.59 30.50 30.98
C VAL A 240 31.72 29.47 30.91
N GLU A 241 32.00 28.81 32.03
CA GLU A 241 33.07 27.82 32.18
C GLU A 241 32.51 26.38 32.19
N ASP A 242 31.25 26.20 32.61
CA ASP A 242 30.59 24.90 32.77
C ASP A 242 29.11 24.93 32.31
N MET A 243 28.76 24.00 31.39
CA MET A 243 27.42 23.75 30.87
C MET A 243 27.00 22.27 30.95
N ALA A 244 27.71 21.46 31.75
CA ALA A 244 27.40 20.04 31.86
C ALA A 244 25.94 19.83 32.30
N PHE A 245 25.26 18.87 31.67
CA PHE A 245 23.86 18.49 31.95
C PHE A 245 22.81 19.60 31.80
N MET A 246 23.14 20.76 31.20
CA MET A 246 22.27 21.95 31.21
C MET A 246 20.83 21.68 30.76
N PHE A 247 20.62 20.85 29.75
CA PHE A 247 19.32 20.49 29.16
C PHE A 247 19.03 18.99 29.25
N TRP A 248 19.66 18.25 30.17
CA TRP A 248 19.44 16.81 30.31
C TRP A 248 17.97 16.49 30.56
N SER A 249 17.38 15.59 29.76
CA SER A 249 15.98 15.17 29.82
C SER A 249 14.96 16.32 29.75
N SER A 250 15.28 17.40 29.02
CA SER A 250 14.40 18.55 28.78
C SER A 250 13.50 18.40 27.54
N LYS A 251 12.40 19.16 27.47
CA LYS A 251 11.52 19.25 26.30
C LYS A 251 11.90 20.38 25.33
N VAL A 252 12.95 21.15 25.62
CA VAL A 252 13.34 22.35 24.85
C VAL A 252 13.37 22.08 23.33
N PRO A 253 12.70 22.88 22.49
CA PRO A 253 12.63 22.61 21.04
C PRO A 253 13.90 23.02 20.29
N SER A 254 14.50 24.16 20.65
CA SER A 254 15.74 24.65 20.06
C SER A 254 16.55 25.47 21.05
N VAL A 255 17.87 25.44 20.87
CA VAL A 255 18.82 26.18 21.72
C VAL A 255 19.84 26.93 20.88
N ASN A 256 20.04 28.22 21.19
CA ASN A 256 21.17 29.01 20.71
C ASN A 256 21.99 29.49 21.92
N ILE A 257 23.28 29.17 21.97
CA ILE A 257 24.17 29.54 23.08
C ILE A 257 24.96 30.82 22.80
N GLY A 258 25.16 31.19 21.53
CA GLY A 258 26.13 32.22 21.15
C GLY A 258 27.58 31.73 21.30
N ASP A 259 28.48 32.61 21.74
CA ASP A 259 29.89 32.28 21.99
C ASP A 259 30.04 31.43 23.27
N ALA A 260 30.59 30.22 23.17
CA ALA A 260 30.89 29.34 24.31
C ALA A 260 32.41 29.10 24.46
N GLY A 261 33.24 30.05 24.01
CA GLY A 261 34.70 29.92 23.89
C GLY A 261 35.49 29.70 25.18
N LYS A 262 34.85 29.74 26.36
CA LYS A 262 35.48 29.37 27.65
C LYS A 262 34.92 28.10 28.29
N VAL A 263 33.86 27.52 27.72
CA VAL A 263 33.25 26.30 28.24
C VAL A 263 34.21 25.15 28.01
N LYS A 264 34.51 24.39 29.07
CA LYS A 264 35.37 23.19 28.98
C LYS A 264 34.59 21.90 28.96
N ASP A 265 33.44 21.86 29.62
CA ASP A 265 32.61 20.66 29.78
C ASP A 265 31.18 20.91 29.27
N MET A 266 30.79 20.14 28.25
CA MET A 266 29.44 20.05 27.69
C MET A 266 28.86 18.64 27.82
N ALA A 267 29.42 17.82 28.72
CA ALA A 267 28.98 16.45 28.91
C ALA A 267 27.50 16.39 29.29
N TYR A 268 26.78 15.44 28.69
CA TYR A 268 25.34 15.21 28.91
C TYR A 268 24.42 16.41 28.66
N MET A 269 24.91 17.51 28.05
CA MET A 269 24.17 18.77 27.95
C MET A 269 22.76 18.59 27.39
N PHE A 270 22.58 17.78 26.34
CA PHE A 270 21.29 17.47 25.71
C PHE A 270 20.93 15.99 25.78
N ASN A 271 21.52 15.22 26.71
CA ASN A 271 21.19 13.80 26.83
C ASN A 271 19.70 13.62 27.13
N ASN A 272 19.01 12.75 26.39
CA ASN A 272 17.58 12.49 26.45
C ASN A 272 16.70 13.76 26.26
N SER A 273 17.24 14.83 25.69
CA SER A 273 16.51 16.05 25.36
C SER A 273 15.64 15.87 24.10
N GLN A 274 14.57 16.66 23.98
CA GLN A 274 13.72 16.74 22.78
C GLN A 274 14.17 17.82 21.79
N VAL A 275 15.38 18.35 21.95
CA VAL A 275 15.93 19.40 21.08
C VAL A 275 15.99 18.96 19.61
N GLU A 276 15.51 19.82 18.72
CA GLU A 276 15.54 19.60 17.27
C GLU A 276 16.71 20.32 16.60
N LYS A 277 17.07 21.50 17.12
CA LYS A 277 18.08 22.41 16.57
C LYS A 277 19.00 22.98 17.65
N VAL A 278 20.31 22.92 17.44
CA VAL A 278 21.32 23.53 18.32
C VAL A 278 22.28 24.44 17.56
N GLU A 279 22.44 25.68 18.02
CA GLU A 279 23.38 26.67 17.49
C GLU A 279 24.39 27.09 18.56
N ILE A 280 25.68 26.93 18.27
CA ILE A 280 26.79 27.39 19.13
C ILE A 280 27.84 28.04 18.22
N ALA A 281 28.18 29.31 18.48
CA ALA A 281 29.07 30.08 17.59
C ALA A 281 30.55 29.71 17.78
N ASN A 282 30.95 29.25 18.97
CA ASN A 282 32.34 28.97 19.29
C ASN A 282 32.46 27.85 20.34
N THR A 283 33.11 26.75 19.96
CA THR A 283 33.39 25.57 20.82
C THR A 283 34.88 25.33 21.06
N SER A 284 35.74 26.28 20.70
CA SER A 284 37.21 26.12 20.62
C SER A 284 37.95 25.78 21.94
N SER A 285 37.26 25.83 23.08
CA SER A 285 37.81 25.45 24.39
C SER A 285 37.19 24.20 25.00
N VAL A 286 36.19 23.60 24.34
CA VAL A 286 35.48 22.43 24.87
C VAL A 286 36.42 21.21 24.83
N GLU A 287 36.61 20.57 26.00
CA GLU A 287 37.46 19.38 26.16
C GLU A 287 36.60 18.10 26.28
N ASN A 288 35.39 18.20 26.83
CA ASN A 288 34.50 17.06 27.08
C ASN A 288 33.12 17.28 26.44
N MET A 289 32.78 16.43 25.46
CA MET A 289 31.47 16.39 24.77
C MET A 289 30.78 15.02 24.96
N SER A 290 31.21 14.24 25.97
CA SER A 290 30.66 12.89 26.18
C SER A 290 29.16 12.93 26.45
N ASN A 291 28.42 12.02 25.81
CA ASN A 291 26.97 11.91 25.90
C ASN A 291 26.21 13.20 25.57
N MET A 292 26.81 14.22 24.94
CA MET A 292 26.19 15.53 24.76
C MET A 292 24.79 15.44 24.12
N PHE A 293 24.61 14.56 23.13
CA PHE A 293 23.34 14.33 22.43
C PHE A 293 22.83 12.88 22.54
N ALA A 294 23.30 12.11 23.51
CA ALA A 294 22.84 10.74 23.71
C ALA A 294 21.32 10.71 23.93
N HIS A 295 20.59 9.93 23.15
CA HIS A 295 19.12 9.83 23.13
C HIS A 295 18.36 11.13 22.78
N ALA A 296 19.03 12.13 22.18
CA ALA A 296 18.38 13.30 21.59
C ALA A 296 17.70 12.93 20.26
N LYS A 297 16.60 12.16 20.34
CA LYS A 297 15.98 11.48 19.18
C LYS A 297 15.48 12.41 18.08
N LYS A 298 15.20 13.67 18.40
CA LYS A 298 14.68 14.69 17.47
C LYS A 298 15.75 15.61 16.86
N LEU A 299 16.99 15.49 17.32
CA LEU A 299 18.09 16.33 16.83
C LEU A 299 18.30 16.07 15.34
N LYS A 300 18.10 17.10 14.52
CA LYS A 300 18.21 17.01 13.05
C LYS A 300 18.94 18.21 12.43
N ASP A 301 18.98 19.36 13.10
CA ASP A 301 19.48 20.62 12.54
C ASP A 301 20.41 21.36 13.51
N GLY A 302 21.15 22.35 13.00
CA GLY A 302 22.12 23.16 13.74
C GLY A 302 23.40 23.43 12.97
N ASN A 303 24.30 24.22 13.56
CA ASN A 303 25.59 24.57 12.96
C ASN A 303 26.74 23.65 13.39
N MET A 304 26.43 22.39 13.74
CA MET A 304 27.42 21.43 14.25
C MET A 304 28.57 21.17 13.27
N ALA A 305 28.37 21.35 11.97
CA ALA A 305 29.42 21.24 10.95
C ALA A 305 30.54 22.29 11.10
N ASP A 306 30.27 23.41 11.77
CA ASP A 306 31.19 24.55 11.94
C ASP A 306 31.90 24.55 13.30
N TRP A 307 31.63 23.56 14.15
CA TRP A 307 32.20 23.51 15.49
C TRP A 307 33.71 23.26 15.45
N ASP A 308 34.46 24.05 16.23
CA ASP A 308 35.86 23.77 16.51
C ASP A 308 35.97 22.69 17.58
N THR A 309 36.35 21.49 17.16
CA THR A 309 36.55 20.33 18.04
C THR A 309 38.02 20.05 18.34
N SER A 310 38.94 20.96 18.00
CA SER A 310 40.39 20.73 18.06
C SER A 310 40.93 20.44 19.46
N LYS A 311 40.25 20.87 20.51
CA LYS A 311 40.60 20.58 21.92
C LYS A 311 39.77 19.47 22.56
N ALA A 312 38.71 19.01 21.91
CA ALA A 312 37.83 18.00 22.46
C ALA A 312 38.54 16.64 22.50
N LYS A 313 38.56 16.02 23.69
CA LYS A 313 39.23 14.76 23.98
C LYS A 313 38.24 13.61 24.11
N ASN A 314 37.08 13.87 24.72
CA ASN A 314 36.09 12.85 25.01
C ASN A 314 34.79 13.10 24.24
N PHE A 315 34.45 12.19 23.34
CA PHE A 315 33.22 12.18 22.55
C PHE A 315 32.40 10.91 22.79
N SER A 316 32.68 10.14 23.85
CA SER A 316 32.01 8.87 24.08
C SER A 316 30.48 9.04 24.10
N ALA A 317 29.78 8.17 23.41
CA ALA A 317 28.33 8.17 23.29
C ALA A 317 27.70 9.50 22.82
N MET A 318 28.44 10.41 22.17
CA MET A 318 27.96 11.76 21.86
C MET A 318 26.61 11.75 21.12
N PHE A 319 26.44 10.88 20.12
CA PHE A 319 25.20 10.72 19.35
C PHE A 319 24.53 9.35 19.56
N TYR A 320 24.79 8.68 20.69
CA TYR A 320 24.23 7.38 21.00
C TYR A 320 22.69 7.44 21.03
N GLY A 321 21.99 6.74 20.13
CA GLY A 321 20.53 6.78 20.05
C GLY A 321 19.91 8.08 19.51
N ALA A 322 20.70 8.97 18.89
CA ALA A 322 20.22 10.19 18.22
C ALA A 322 19.61 9.86 16.84
N SER A 323 18.41 9.28 16.85
CA SER A 323 17.76 8.62 15.69
C SER A 323 17.35 9.51 14.51
N GLN A 324 17.54 10.83 14.57
CA GLN A 324 17.32 11.75 13.45
C GLN A 324 18.60 12.51 13.04
N PHE A 325 19.71 12.28 13.74
CA PHE A 325 20.97 12.95 13.45
C PHE A 325 21.58 12.43 12.13
N ASN A 326 21.80 13.36 11.18
CA ASN A 326 22.41 13.11 9.87
C ASN A 326 23.21 14.32 9.34
N GLN A 327 24.03 14.93 10.20
CA GLN A 327 24.81 16.12 9.81
C GLN A 327 26.20 15.74 9.27
N ASP A 328 26.77 16.59 8.42
CA ASP A 328 28.12 16.40 7.87
C ASP A 328 29.18 16.74 8.93
N LEU A 329 29.99 15.74 9.31
CA LEU A 329 31.05 15.86 10.33
C LEU A 329 32.45 15.96 9.72
N SER A 330 32.59 16.16 8.40
CA SER A 330 33.89 16.15 7.72
C SER A 330 34.85 17.27 8.14
N ASN A 331 34.33 18.37 8.67
CA ASN A 331 35.13 19.51 9.13
C ASN A 331 35.72 19.31 10.54
N TRP A 332 35.22 18.37 11.34
CA TRP A 332 35.61 18.21 12.74
C TRP A 332 37.06 17.80 12.91
N ASN A 333 37.84 18.55 13.68
CA ASN A 333 39.19 18.12 14.04
C ASN A 333 39.14 17.09 15.17
N LEU A 334 39.35 15.80 14.85
CA LEU A 334 39.35 14.73 15.84
C LEU A 334 40.75 14.41 16.39
N SER A 335 41.83 15.08 15.97
CA SER A 335 43.21 14.70 16.31
C SER A 335 43.52 14.65 17.82
N SER A 336 42.77 15.38 18.65
CA SER A 336 42.88 15.36 20.11
C SER A 336 42.01 14.30 20.80
N ALA A 337 41.18 13.57 20.05
CA ALA A 337 40.25 12.60 20.60
C ALA A 337 40.98 11.41 21.24
N SER A 338 40.70 11.15 22.52
CA SER A 338 41.18 9.99 23.27
C SER A 338 40.07 8.97 23.55
N ASN A 339 38.80 9.34 23.32
CA ASN A 339 37.66 8.42 23.48
C ASN A 339 36.53 8.73 22.49
N LEU A 340 36.24 7.76 21.61
CA LEU A 340 35.15 7.78 20.61
C LEU A 340 34.18 6.61 20.80
N ASP A 341 34.18 5.96 21.97
CA ASP A 341 33.39 4.76 22.18
C ASP A 341 31.88 5.07 22.09
N GLY A 342 31.17 4.36 21.22
CA GLY A 342 29.75 4.60 20.97
C GLY A 342 29.44 5.97 20.38
N PHE A 343 30.43 6.67 19.80
CA PHE A 343 30.29 8.04 19.27
C PHE A 343 29.00 8.21 18.45
N ILE A 344 28.76 7.27 17.54
CA ILE A 344 27.48 7.08 16.87
C ILE A 344 27.02 5.65 17.16
N TRP A 345 25.78 5.55 17.64
CA TRP A 345 25.05 4.30 17.77
C TRP A 345 23.60 4.57 17.36
N SER A 346 23.35 4.62 16.05
CA SER A 346 22.04 4.98 15.50
C SER A 346 21.54 3.90 14.55
N ASP A 347 20.30 3.47 14.77
CA ASP A 347 19.72 2.38 14.03
C ASP A 347 19.10 2.79 12.69
N ASN A 348 18.96 4.08 12.35
CA ASN A 348 18.25 4.48 11.11
C ASN A 348 18.57 5.86 10.49
N SER A 349 19.45 6.72 11.04
CA SER A 349 19.56 8.12 10.55
C SER A 349 20.85 8.52 9.83
N PHE A 350 21.99 7.90 10.10
CA PHE A 350 23.24 8.39 9.54
C PHE A 350 23.41 7.88 8.10
N GLU A 351 23.16 8.74 7.12
CA GLU A 351 23.15 8.38 5.71
C GLU A 351 24.54 8.01 5.20
N GLN A 352 24.57 7.17 4.15
CA GLN A 352 25.81 6.66 3.54
C GLN A 352 26.82 7.78 3.22
N ASP A 353 26.39 8.89 2.62
CA ASP A 353 27.30 9.95 2.19
C ASP A 353 28.00 10.62 3.39
N ASN A 354 27.26 10.89 4.47
CA ASN A 354 27.83 11.45 5.70
C ASN A 354 28.70 10.44 6.45
N TYR A 355 28.31 9.15 6.43
CA TYR A 355 29.13 8.08 6.99
C TYR A 355 30.48 7.95 6.30
N GLU A 356 30.51 7.96 4.96
CA GLU A 356 31.75 7.87 4.20
C GLU A 356 32.66 9.09 4.41
N LYS A 357 32.09 10.30 4.47
CA LYS A 357 32.81 11.52 4.83
C LYS A 357 33.40 11.43 6.24
N PHE A 358 32.63 10.93 7.20
CA PHE A 358 33.11 10.71 8.56
C PHE A 358 34.24 9.69 8.62
N LEU A 359 34.15 8.56 7.90
CA LEU A 359 35.23 7.57 7.82
C LEU A 359 36.52 8.17 7.25
N LYS A 360 36.42 8.95 6.16
CA LYS A 360 37.55 9.69 5.59
C LYS A 360 38.20 10.61 6.63
N LYS A 361 37.37 11.34 7.37
CA LYS A 361 37.86 12.26 8.41
C LYS A 361 38.49 11.54 9.59
N LEU A 362 37.91 10.43 10.02
CA LEU A 362 38.42 9.60 11.11
C LEU A 362 39.80 9.04 10.78
N GLU A 363 40.01 8.57 9.54
CA GLU A 363 41.31 8.08 9.08
C GLU A 363 42.34 9.20 9.00
N ALA A 364 41.98 10.34 8.41
CA ALA A 364 42.84 11.52 8.28
C ALA A 364 43.24 12.13 9.64
N SER A 365 42.47 11.88 10.70
CA SER A 365 42.76 12.38 12.05
C SER A 365 43.92 11.69 12.74
N ASN A 366 44.42 10.58 12.18
CA ASN A 366 45.60 9.84 12.64
C ASN A 366 45.64 9.55 14.16
N LEU A 367 44.50 9.09 14.69
CA LEU A 367 44.33 8.82 16.12
C LEU A 367 45.26 7.70 16.61
N ASP A 368 45.73 7.82 17.86
CA ASP A 368 46.57 6.80 18.49
C ASP A 368 45.82 5.45 18.57
N PRO A 369 46.29 4.40 17.87
CA PRO A 369 45.65 3.10 17.86
C PRO A 369 45.48 2.48 19.25
N THR A 370 46.35 2.79 20.22
CA THR A 370 46.27 2.25 21.59
C THR A 370 45.06 2.80 22.35
N THR A 371 44.68 4.06 22.09
CA THR A 371 43.51 4.70 22.70
C THR A 371 42.21 4.35 21.98
N MET A 372 42.32 3.98 20.70
CA MET A 372 41.21 3.68 19.80
C MET A 372 40.88 2.19 19.67
N GLU A 373 41.66 1.31 20.30
CA GLU A 373 41.41 -0.12 20.27
C GLU A 373 40.02 -0.45 20.86
N SER A 374 39.24 -1.26 20.14
CA SER A 374 37.88 -1.69 20.52
C SER A 374 36.83 -0.57 20.62
N ARG A 375 37.08 0.62 20.06
CA ARG A 375 36.05 1.69 19.99
C ARG A 375 35.00 1.32 18.96
N THR A 376 33.74 1.33 19.38
CA THR A 376 32.62 0.93 18.52
C THR A 376 31.94 2.14 17.89
N ILE A 377 31.74 2.07 16.58
CA ILE A 377 30.86 2.96 15.82
C ILE A 377 29.82 2.07 15.15
N HIS A 378 28.55 2.30 15.49
CA HIS A 378 27.42 1.54 14.96
C HIS A 378 26.51 2.45 14.13
N VAL A 379 26.36 2.12 12.85
CA VAL A 379 25.55 2.84 11.88
C VAL A 379 24.71 1.85 11.07
N SER A 380 23.41 2.06 10.96
CA SER A 380 22.56 1.19 10.12
C SER A 380 22.51 1.60 8.64
N THR A 381 23.66 1.95 8.08
CA THR A 381 23.82 2.37 6.67
C THR A 381 24.86 1.52 5.97
N THR A 382 24.88 1.56 4.65
CA THR A 382 25.88 0.91 3.81
C THR A 382 27.02 1.89 3.47
N TYR A 383 28.11 1.36 2.91
CA TYR A 383 29.23 2.14 2.37
C TYR A 383 29.63 1.61 0.99
N CYS A 384 30.35 2.41 0.23
CA CYS A 384 30.86 2.07 -1.09
C CYS A 384 32.23 2.71 -1.33
N ALA A 385 32.31 4.02 -1.54
CA ALA A 385 33.55 4.69 -1.95
C ALA A 385 34.61 4.72 -0.83
N ALA A 386 34.20 4.53 0.43
CA ALA A 386 35.09 4.48 1.59
C ALA A 386 35.47 3.03 2.00
N ALA A 387 35.19 2.00 1.20
CA ALA A 387 35.44 0.60 1.57
C ALA A 387 36.89 0.32 2.02
N SER A 388 37.87 0.83 1.26
CA SER A 388 39.28 0.74 1.63
C SER A 388 39.56 1.49 2.95
N ILE A 389 39.10 2.73 3.10
CA ILE A 389 39.30 3.50 4.34
C ILE A 389 38.71 2.79 5.57
N ARG A 390 37.51 2.25 5.43
CA ARG A 390 36.84 1.43 6.45
C ARG A 390 37.70 0.24 6.86
N ASN A 391 38.20 -0.55 5.91
CA ASN A 391 39.05 -1.71 6.19
C ASN A 391 40.35 -1.31 6.91
N LYS A 392 40.94 -0.17 6.54
CA LYS A 392 42.12 0.38 7.21
C LYS A 392 41.83 0.72 8.67
N LEU A 393 40.69 1.36 8.94
CA LEU A 393 40.24 1.69 10.29
C LEU A 393 39.98 0.44 11.12
N THR A 394 39.33 -0.58 10.56
CA THR A 394 39.13 -1.88 11.24
C THR A 394 40.45 -2.56 11.57
N ALA A 395 41.43 -2.54 10.66
CA ALA A 395 42.77 -3.08 10.92
C ALA A 395 43.49 -2.34 12.06
N ARG A 396 43.20 -1.05 12.25
CA ARG A 396 43.70 -0.23 13.38
C ARG A 396 42.97 -0.48 14.71
N GLY A 397 41.92 -1.31 14.73
CA GLY A 397 41.23 -1.72 15.95
C GLY A 397 39.84 -1.11 16.17
N PHE A 398 39.33 -0.31 15.21
CA PHE A 398 37.94 0.18 15.27
C PHE A 398 36.95 -0.96 15.02
N VAL A 399 35.88 -0.99 15.81
CA VAL A 399 34.73 -1.88 15.59
C VAL A 399 33.67 -1.09 14.82
N LEU A 400 33.62 -1.30 13.51
CA LEU A 400 32.67 -0.62 12.61
C LEU A 400 31.52 -1.58 12.29
N ASN A 401 30.37 -1.34 12.93
CA ASN A 401 29.14 -2.09 12.72
C ASN A 401 28.27 -1.32 11.73
N ASP A 402 28.28 -1.75 10.47
CA ASP A 402 27.53 -1.17 9.37
C ASP A 402 26.81 -2.27 8.56
N LYS A 403 25.96 -1.88 7.60
CA LYS A 403 25.18 -2.83 6.77
C LYS A 403 26.01 -3.49 5.65
N GLY A 404 27.33 -3.34 5.66
CA GLY A 404 28.20 -3.84 4.61
C GLY A 404 28.24 -2.93 3.38
N MET A 405 28.90 -3.44 2.34
CA MET A 405 29.17 -2.68 1.12
C MET A 405 27.96 -2.73 0.16
N ASP A 406 27.48 -1.56 -0.25
CA ASP A 406 26.47 -1.40 -1.29
C ASP A 406 26.69 -0.07 -2.04
N CYS A 407 26.95 -0.19 -3.33
CA CYS A 407 27.20 0.94 -4.22
C CYS A 407 25.94 1.47 -4.93
N LYS A 408 24.75 1.01 -4.51
CA LYS A 408 23.43 1.44 -4.98
C LYS A 408 23.32 1.40 -6.50
N ILE A 409 23.70 0.25 -7.08
CA ILE A 409 23.54 0.02 -8.53
C ILE A 409 22.03 -0.08 -8.81
N GLN A 410 21.50 0.90 -9.52
CA GLN A 410 20.10 0.93 -9.95
C GLN A 410 20.04 0.66 -11.44
N VAL A 411 19.12 -0.22 -11.85
CA VAL A 411 18.84 -0.55 -13.25
C VAL A 411 17.35 -0.31 -13.47
N THR A 412 17.02 0.53 -14.45
CA THR A 412 15.64 0.89 -14.77
C THR A 412 15.39 0.82 -16.27
N PHE A 413 14.15 0.59 -16.65
CA PHE A 413 13.71 0.54 -18.04
C PHE A 413 12.81 1.74 -18.31
N ASP A 414 12.92 2.33 -19.50
CA ASP A 414 11.86 3.18 -20.02
C ASP A 414 10.61 2.31 -20.27
N ALA A 415 9.41 2.91 -20.22
CA ALA A 415 8.13 2.20 -20.28
C ALA A 415 8.07 1.15 -21.43
N PRO A 416 7.38 0.01 -21.22
CA PRO A 416 7.40 -1.08 -22.18
C PRO A 416 6.83 -0.62 -23.53
N THR A 417 7.57 -0.89 -24.59
CA THR A 417 7.19 -0.54 -25.97
C THR A 417 6.10 -1.50 -26.42
N LYS A 418 4.86 -1.02 -26.55
CA LYS A 418 3.77 -1.72 -27.25
C LYS A 418 3.74 -1.21 -28.69
N GLN A 419 4.04 -2.04 -29.68
CA GLN A 419 4.02 -1.64 -31.08
C GLN A 419 3.14 -2.55 -31.91
N ALA A 420 2.01 -1.99 -32.36
CA ALA A 420 1.26 -2.46 -33.51
C ALA A 420 2.08 -2.11 -34.76
N SER A 421 2.62 -3.12 -35.46
CA SER A 421 3.30 -3.02 -36.76
C SER A 421 4.04 -1.69 -37.05
N GLY A 422 5.33 -1.60 -36.71
CA GLY A 422 6.19 -0.45 -37.03
C GLY A 422 7.69 -0.76 -36.87
N ASP A 423 8.54 0.24 -37.11
CA ASP A 423 9.97 0.16 -36.82
C ASP A 423 10.17 -0.12 -35.32
N ILE A 424 10.88 -1.20 -34.99
CA ILE A 424 11.22 -1.57 -33.62
C ILE A 424 11.94 -0.36 -32.99
N VAL A 425 11.34 0.28 -31.98
CA VAL A 425 12.04 1.28 -31.18
C VAL A 425 12.93 0.54 -30.19
N ASP A 426 14.20 0.93 -30.12
CA ASP A 426 15.11 0.36 -29.14
C ASP A 426 14.60 0.61 -27.71
N THR A 427 14.59 -0.44 -26.89
CA THR A 427 14.37 -0.29 -25.45
C THR A 427 15.56 0.42 -24.83
N LYS A 428 15.27 1.48 -24.08
CA LYS A 428 16.28 2.20 -23.29
C LYS A 428 16.34 1.65 -21.87
N ILE A 429 17.55 1.39 -21.40
CA ILE A 429 17.86 0.95 -20.05
C ILE A 429 18.76 2.02 -19.43
N ARG A 430 18.42 2.48 -18.23
CA ARG A 430 19.22 3.45 -17.47
C ARG A 430 19.85 2.76 -16.28
N VAL A 431 21.17 2.91 -16.16
CA VAL A 431 21.95 2.35 -15.04
C VAL A 431 22.64 3.49 -14.31
N SER A 432 22.57 3.51 -12.99
CA SER A 432 23.27 4.48 -12.15
C SER A 432 23.91 3.81 -10.94
N ALA A 433 25.07 4.32 -10.49
CA ALA A 433 25.74 3.87 -9.28
C ALA A 433 26.52 5.01 -8.59
N LYS A 434 27.05 4.76 -7.39
CA LYS A 434 27.91 5.73 -6.68
C LYS A 434 29.34 5.82 -7.21
N LEU A 435 29.81 4.80 -7.93
CA LEU A 435 31.15 4.74 -8.51
C LEU A 435 31.06 4.64 -10.04
N PRO A 436 32.15 4.96 -10.76
CA PRO A 436 32.22 4.86 -12.21
C PRO A 436 31.81 3.48 -12.72
N LEU A 437 30.91 3.46 -13.71
CA LEU A 437 30.39 2.26 -14.35
C LEU A 437 31.18 1.92 -15.61
N ASP A 438 31.33 0.63 -15.88
CA ASP A 438 31.88 0.10 -17.13
C ASP A 438 30.73 -0.34 -18.05
N PRO A 439 30.55 0.29 -19.24
CA PRO A 439 29.52 -0.09 -20.20
C PRO A 439 29.55 -1.57 -20.62
N THR A 440 30.71 -2.23 -20.56
CA THR A 440 30.87 -3.65 -20.94
C THR A 440 30.34 -4.62 -19.88
N LYS A 441 30.01 -4.13 -18.69
CA LYS A 441 29.52 -4.92 -17.55
C LYS A 441 27.99 -4.94 -17.44
N VAL A 442 27.28 -4.42 -18.42
CA VAL A 442 25.83 -4.55 -18.56
C VAL A 442 25.53 -5.73 -19.48
N THR A 443 24.79 -6.72 -18.98
CA THR A 443 24.50 -7.97 -19.70
C THR A 443 23.03 -8.34 -19.64
N ILE A 444 22.59 -9.04 -20.68
CA ILE A 444 21.25 -9.62 -20.75
C ILE A 444 21.28 -10.95 -20.02
N LEU A 445 20.31 -11.17 -19.14
CA LEU A 445 20.25 -12.38 -18.34
C LEU A 445 19.56 -13.53 -19.07
N PRO A 446 19.92 -14.80 -18.76
CA PRO A 446 19.39 -15.98 -19.45
C PRO A 446 17.86 -16.17 -19.37
N GLN A 447 17.20 -15.62 -18.34
CA GLN A 447 15.75 -15.67 -18.20
C GLN A 447 15.00 -14.67 -19.09
N THR A 448 15.71 -13.90 -19.92
CA THR A 448 15.13 -13.09 -20.98
C THR A 448 14.44 -14.01 -22.00
N THR A 449 13.14 -13.82 -22.21
CA THR A 449 12.33 -14.66 -23.11
C THR A 449 12.01 -13.96 -24.43
N ILE A 450 12.15 -12.64 -24.49
CA ILE A 450 12.02 -11.87 -25.72
C ILE A 450 13.27 -12.03 -26.58
N GLY A 451 13.07 -12.21 -27.89
CA GLY A 451 14.15 -12.12 -28.87
C GLY A 451 14.74 -10.72 -28.86
N ASN A 452 16.07 -10.63 -28.81
CA ASN A 452 16.80 -9.37 -28.69
C ASN A 452 18.15 -9.44 -29.40
N GLN A 453 18.71 -8.29 -29.75
CA GLN A 453 20.03 -8.12 -30.33
C GLN A 453 20.58 -6.72 -30.04
N ASP A 454 21.85 -6.49 -30.38
CA ASP A 454 22.46 -5.16 -30.44
C ASP A 454 22.41 -4.36 -29.11
N LEU A 455 22.63 -5.02 -27.95
CA LEU A 455 22.79 -4.29 -26.67
C LEU A 455 24.04 -3.40 -26.76
N SER A 456 23.84 -2.08 -26.67
CA SER A 456 24.90 -1.08 -26.68
C SER A 456 24.71 -0.12 -25.53
N CYS A 457 25.74 0.10 -24.74
CA CYS A 457 25.74 0.99 -23.57
C CYS A 457 26.75 2.11 -23.76
N GLN A 458 26.38 3.32 -23.35
CA GLN A 458 27.25 4.48 -23.35
C GLN A 458 27.04 5.32 -22.08
N LYS A 459 28.05 6.11 -21.70
CA LYS A 459 27.96 7.04 -20.57
C LYS A 459 26.95 8.14 -20.86
N ASP A 460 26.20 8.54 -19.84
CA ASP A 460 25.17 9.59 -19.92
C ASP A 460 25.54 10.75 -19.00
N GLY A 461 26.21 11.76 -19.56
CA GLY A 461 26.63 12.97 -18.84
C GLY A 461 27.87 12.79 -17.95
N ASP A 462 27.94 11.73 -17.13
CA ASP A 462 29.07 11.41 -16.26
C ASP A 462 29.43 9.91 -16.25
N ASP A 463 30.48 9.57 -15.51
CA ASP A 463 31.00 8.20 -15.42
C ASP A 463 30.13 7.26 -14.57
N ASN A 464 29.20 7.79 -13.78
CA ASN A 464 28.36 7.06 -12.83
C ASN A 464 26.99 6.70 -13.42
N HIS A 465 26.68 7.19 -14.62
CA HIS A 465 25.41 6.96 -15.31
C HIS A 465 25.65 6.37 -16.70
N LEU A 466 24.91 5.31 -17.03
CA LEU A 466 24.88 4.70 -18.36
C LEU A 466 23.47 4.73 -18.93
N VAL A 467 23.39 4.94 -20.24
CA VAL A 467 22.21 4.67 -21.05
C VAL A 467 22.55 3.56 -22.03
N CYS A 468 21.77 2.49 -21.99
CA CYS A 468 21.86 1.39 -22.94
C CYS A 468 20.66 1.37 -23.87
N SER A 469 20.90 0.96 -25.12
CA SER A 469 19.91 0.68 -26.16
C SER A 469 19.92 -0.82 -26.43
N ILE A 470 18.77 -1.46 -26.52
CA ILE A 470 18.64 -2.84 -26.97
C ILE A 470 17.52 -2.96 -27.99
N LYS A 471 17.80 -3.64 -29.11
CA LYS A 471 16.84 -3.86 -30.17
C LYS A 471 16.07 -5.15 -29.92
N LEU A 472 14.74 -5.05 -29.86
CA LEU A 472 13.85 -6.20 -29.64
C LEU A 472 13.44 -6.84 -30.97
N THR A 473 13.62 -8.15 -31.13
CA THR A 473 13.44 -8.83 -32.44
C THR A 473 12.19 -9.70 -32.54
N SER A 474 11.67 -10.25 -31.44
CA SER A 474 10.45 -11.07 -31.45
C SER A 474 9.88 -11.30 -30.05
N THR A 475 8.55 -11.29 -29.88
CA THR A 475 7.87 -11.69 -28.62
C THR A 475 7.20 -13.06 -28.69
N GLN A 476 7.41 -13.83 -29.77
CA GLN A 476 6.74 -15.13 -29.98
C GLN A 476 7.17 -16.21 -28.95
N ARG A 477 8.31 -16.02 -28.26
CA ARG A 477 8.84 -16.93 -27.24
C ARG A 477 8.69 -16.40 -25.81
N GLY A 478 8.03 -15.26 -25.63
CA GLY A 478 7.80 -14.60 -24.35
C GLY A 478 7.92 -13.08 -24.42
N ASN A 479 7.69 -12.40 -23.29
CA ASN A 479 7.54 -10.95 -23.20
C ASN A 479 8.44 -10.30 -22.12
N ARG A 480 9.42 -11.05 -21.61
CA ARG A 480 10.30 -10.63 -20.51
C ARG A 480 11.67 -10.21 -21.01
N LEU A 481 12.13 -9.05 -20.56
CA LEU A 481 13.52 -8.61 -20.66
C LEU A 481 14.13 -8.53 -19.26
N ALA A 482 15.26 -9.22 -19.05
CA ALA A 482 16.01 -9.22 -17.80
C ALA A 482 17.45 -8.76 -18.03
N VAL A 483 17.90 -7.77 -17.28
CA VAL A 483 19.22 -7.15 -17.44
C VAL A 483 19.94 -7.11 -16.10
N GLN A 484 21.25 -7.33 -16.14
CA GLN A 484 22.14 -7.16 -15.01
C GLN A 484 23.17 -6.08 -15.33
N ALA A 485 23.42 -5.20 -14.38
CA ALA A 485 24.61 -4.34 -14.38
C ALA A 485 25.55 -4.80 -13.27
N ALA A 486 26.84 -4.93 -13.60
CA ALA A 486 27.89 -5.23 -12.64
C ALA A 486 28.87 -4.06 -12.48
N LEU A 487 29.45 -3.93 -11.30
CA LEU A 487 30.43 -2.92 -10.92
C LEU A 487 31.58 -3.61 -10.18
N ASP A 488 32.78 -3.53 -10.75
CA ASP A 488 33.99 -4.03 -10.12
C ASP A 488 34.58 -2.94 -9.21
N VAL A 489 34.66 -3.23 -7.92
CA VAL A 489 35.21 -2.32 -6.91
C VAL A 489 36.54 -2.88 -6.43
N ALA A 490 37.63 -2.14 -6.66
CA ALA A 490 38.93 -2.47 -6.11
C ALA A 490 38.97 -2.03 -4.63
N ILE A 491 39.20 -2.99 -3.73
CA ILE A 491 39.16 -2.79 -2.28
C ILE A 491 40.51 -3.19 -1.70
N SER A 492 41.12 -2.25 -0.99
CA SER A 492 42.30 -2.55 -0.18
C SER A 492 41.87 -3.08 1.19
N SER A 493 42.63 -4.04 1.68
CA SER A 493 42.53 -4.58 3.03
C SER A 493 43.90 -4.51 3.70
N TRP A 494 43.93 -4.33 5.01
CA TRP A 494 45.17 -4.25 5.78
C TRP A 494 45.20 -5.34 6.83
N THR A 495 46.30 -6.08 6.89
CA THR A 495 46.55 -7.02 7.97
C THR A 495 47.49 -6.36 8.99
N ARG A 496 47.09 -6.32 10.27
CA ARG A 496 47.91 -5.83 11.38
C ARG A 496 49.00 -6.87 11.66
N ILE A 497 50.26 -6.47 11.56
CA ILE A 497 51.42 -7.30 11.89
C ILE A 497 51.97 -6.82 13.24
N PRO A 498 51.88 -7.65 14.30
CA PRO A 498 52.41 -7.32 15.61
C PRO A 498 53.92 -7.04 15.53
N SER A 499 54.41 -6.03 16.24
CA SER A 499 55.86 -5.86 16.37
C SER A 499 56.44 -6.95 17.28
N PRO A 500 57.58 -7.57 16.93
CA PRO A 500 58.26 -8.53 17.80
C PRO A 500 58.87 -7.87 19.05
N THR A 501 59.00 -6.53 19.06
CA THR A 501 59.56 -5.77 20.20
C THR A 501 58.44 -5.09 21.00
N PRO A 502 58.32 -5.31 22.32
CA PRO A 502 57.39 -4.58 23.17
C PRO A 502 57.60 -3.06 23.07
N GLY A 503 56.53 -2.30 22.77
CA GLY A 503 56.57 -0.83 22.66
C GLY A 503 56.83 -0.27 21.26
N GLN A 504 57.10 -1.11 20.26
CA GLN A 504 57.14 -0.67 18.85
C GLN A 504 55.74 -0.74 18.22
N ALA A 505 55.40 0.28 17.42
CA ALA A 505 54.12 0.34 16.70
C ALA A 505 53.96 -0.86 15.74
N PRO A 506 52.75 -1.42 15.61
CA PRO A 506 52.49 -2.48 14.64
C PRO A 506 52.68 -1.96 13.20
N THR A 507 53.06 -2.86 12.30
CA THR A 507 53.12 -2.56 10.87
C THR A 507 51.87 -3.09 10.18
N TYR A 508 51.54 -2.56 8.99
CA TYR A 508 50.36 -2.94 8.23
C TYR A 508 50.77 -3.36 6.82
N GLN A 509 50.34 -4.54 6.39
CA GLN A 509 50.48 -4.98 5.00
C GLN A 509 49.18 -4.79 4.25
N GLU A 510 49.24 -4.11 3.11
CA GLU A 510 48.10 -3.89 2.23
C GLU A 510 47.97 -5.02 1.21
N THR A 511 46.76 -5.51 1.02
CA THR A 511 46.39 -6.46 -0.03
C THR A 511 45.15 -5.94 -0.75
N GLN A 512 45.22 -5.87 -2.08
CA GLN A 512 44.12 -5.38 -2.91
C GLN A 512 43.35 -6.57 -3.51
N THR A 513 42.03 -6.54 -3.40
CA THR A 513 41.12 -7.49 -4.05
C THR A 513 40.11 -6.72 -4.90
N THR A 514 39.53 -7.39 -5.90
CA THR A 514 38.43 -6.82 -6.68
C THR A 514 37.14 -7.54 -6.30
N THR A 515 36.13 -6.80 -5.89
CA THR A 515 34.79 -7.33 -5.59
C THR A 515 33.82 -6.86 -6.66
N THR A 516 33.13 -7.79 -7.30
CA THR A 516 32.07 -7.48 -8.27
C THR A 516 30.73 -7.39 -7.56
N LEU A 517 30.12 -6.22 -7.56
CA LEU A 517 28.73 -6.00 -7.17
C LEU A 517 27.84 -6.07 -8.40
N SER A 518 26.61 -6.56 -8.26
CA SER A 518 25.67 -6.60 -9.38
C SER A 518 24.24 -6.32 -8.94
N SER A 519 23.50 -5.62 -9.80
CA SER A 519 22.06 -5.40 -9.64
C SER A 519 21.33 -5.88 -10.88
N LYS A 520 20.11 -6.40 -10.68
CA LYS A 520 19.28 -7.01 -11.71
C LYS A 520 17.95 -6.28 -11.76
N ALA A 521 17.44 -6.06 -12.96
CA ALA A 521 16.09 -5.58 -13.17
C ALA A 521 15.42 -6.40 -14.28
N GLU A 522 14.11 -6.60 -14.13
CA GLU A 522 13.27 -7.30 -15.09
C GLU A 522 12.05 -6.46 -15.41
N ILE A 523 11.59 -6.54 -16.65
CA ILE A 523 10.35 -5.92 -17.10
C ILE A 523 9.59 -6.89 -18.00
N ASP A 524 8.28 -6.93 -17.81
CA ASP A 524 7.33 -7.71 -18.61
C ASP A 524 6.44 -6.75 -19.43
N GLY A 525 5.83 -7.26 -20.51
CA GLY A 525 4.78 -6.54 -21.24
C GLY A 525 5.17 -6.01 -22.63
N TYR A 526 6.33 -6.40 -23.15
CA TYR A 526 6.64 -6.21 -24.57
C TYR A 526 5.77 -7.13 -25.43
N LEU A 527 5.09 -6.56 -26.43
CA LEU A 527 4.29 -7.30 -27.42
C LEU A 527 4.67 -6.78 -28.82
N ILE A 528 5.25 -7.67 -29.63
CA ILE A 528 5.64 -7.43 -31.02
C ILE A 528 5.02 -8.55 -31.85
N ASP A 529 3.92 -8.24 -32.51
CA ASP A 529 3.30 -9.12 -33.48
C ASP A 529 3.29 -8.47 -34.85
N ARG A 530 3.71 -9.21 -35.87
CA ARG A 530 3.80 -8.76 -37.26
C ARG A 530 2.91 -9.58 -38.19
N ILE A 531 2.22 -10.59 -37.67
CA ILE A 531 1.44 -11.54 -38.45
C ILE A 531 0.01 -11.43 -37.95
N GLY A 532 -0.93 -11.16 -38.86
CA GLY A 532 -2.36 -11.19 -38.50
C GLY A 532 -2.86 -12.61 -38.28
N PRO A 533 -4.05 -12.78 -37.68
CA PRO A 533 -4.68 -14.09 -37.47
C PRO A 533 -4.82 -14.86 -38.79
N GLU A 534 -4.97 -16.18 -38.74
CA GLU A 534 -5.37 -16.98 -39.91
C GLU A 534 -6.72 -16.51 -40.48
N LYS A 535 -7.03 -16.91 -41.72
CA LYS A 535 -8.28 -16.55 -42.38
C LYS A 535 -9.48 -17.23 -41.71
N ALA A 536 -10.50 -16.46 -41.34
CA ALA A 536 -11.74 -16.94 -40.73
C ALA A 536 -12.51 -17.92 -41.65
N GLN A 537 -13.13 -18.94 -41.06
CA GLN A 537 -14.01 -19.89 -41.76
C GLN A 537 -15.48 -19.59 -41.44
N ILE A 538 -16.27 -19.30 -42.48
CA ILE A 538 -17.64 -18.79 -42.37
C ILE A 538 -18.64 -19.84 -42.88
N LYS A 539 -19.75 -20.00 -42.18
CA LYS A 539 -20.90 -20.82 -42.60
C LYS A 539 -22.09 -19.92 -42.95
N ILE A 540 -22.78 -20.24 -44.05
CA ILE A 540 -23.98 -19.53 -44.51
C ILE A 540 -25.16 -20.50 -44.52
N ASP A 541 -26.27 -20.10 -43.90
CA ASP A 541 -27.54 -20.82 -43.87
C ASP A 541 -28.64 -19.98 -44.54
N THR A 542 -29.23 -20.51 -45.61
CA THR A 542 -30.25 -19.85 -46.43
C THR A 542 -31.65 -20.46 -46.25
N THR A 543 -31.88 -21.28 -45.23
CA THR A 543 -33.17 -21.96 -44.98
C THR A 543 -34.35 -21.01 -44.83
N ASN A 544 -34.11 -19.77 -44.37
CA ASN A 544 -35.13 -18.71 -44.23
C ASN A 544 -35.28 -17.83 -45.49
N GLY A 545 -34.68 -18.21 -46.61
CA GLY A 545 -34.71 -17.49 -47.89
C GLY A 545 -33.45 -16.67 -48.16
N ILE A 546 -33.15 -16.45 -49.46
CA ILE A 546 -31.91 -15.81 -49.92
C ILE A 546 -31.72 -14.36 -49.45
N ASN A 547 -32.82 -13.66 -49.17
CA ASN A 547 -32.83 -12.26 -48.73
C ASN A 547 -32.73 -12.12 -47.20
N LYS A 548 -32.80 -13.23 -46.46
CA LYS A 548 -32.70 -13.30 -45.00
C LYS A 548 -31.82 -14.46 -44.53
N PRO A 549 -30.58 -14.56 -45.02
CA PRO A 549 -29.68 -15.63 -44.65
C PRO A 549 -29.15 -15.41 -43.23
N VAL A 550 -28.63 -16.47 -42.63
CA VAL A 550 -27.94 -16.43 -41.35
C VAL A 550 -26.49 -16.82 -41.58
N VAL A 551 -25.57 -16.02 -41.06
CA VAL A 551 -24.13 -16.23 -41.17
C VAL A 551 -23.56 -16.51 -39.80
N SER A 552 -22.68 -17.50 -39.69
CA SER A 552 -21.98 -17.79 -38.44
C SER A 552 -20.51 -18.12 -38.66
N LEU A 553 -19.69 -17.81 -37.67
CA LEU A 553 -18.29 -18.19 -37.64
C LEU A 553 -18.19 -19.63 -37.12
N ALA A 554 -17.65 -20.54 -37.94
CA ALA A 554 -17.58 -21.96 -37.58
C ALA A 554 -16.56 -22.21 -36.43
N GLN A 555 -15.45 -21.47 -36.44
CA GLN A 555 -14.39 -21.50 -35.43
C GLN A 555 -13.62 -20.18 -35.42
N LEU A 556 -13.01 -19.81 -34.29
CA LEU A 556 -12.11 -18.66 -34.25
C LEU A 556 -10.87 -18.94 -35.11
N PRO A 557 -10.43 -17.99 -35.94
CA PRO A 557 -9.14 -18.13 -36.60
C PRO A 557 -8.03 -18.22 -35.56
N ASN A 558 -7.11 -19.16 -35.78
CA ASN A 558 -5.92 -19.28 -34.97
C ASN A 558 -5.02 -18.07 -35.23
N ASP A 559 -4.37 -17.58 -34.17
CA ASP A 559 -3.31 -16.61 -34.30
C ASP A 559 -2.06 -17.18 -33.63
N VAL A 560 -0.96 -17.24 -34.39
CA VAL A 560 0.33 -17.75 -33.94
C VAL A 560 1.04 -16.73 -33.04
N GLY A 561 0.58 -15.47 -33.07
CA GLY A 561 1.11 -14.39 -32.26
C GLY A 561 0.40 -14.22 -30.93
N ILE A 562 -0.23 -13.07 -30.71
CA ILE A 562 -0.72 -12.65 -29.38
C ILE A 562 -2.19 -13.00 -29.10
N GLY A 563 -2.84 -13.64 -30.07
CA GLY A 563 -4.21 -14.09 -30.01
C GLY A 563 -5.17 -13.14 -30.70
N LEU A 564 -6.25 -13.73 -31.21
CA LEU A 564 -7.37 -13.03 -31.81
C LEU A 564 -8.03 -12.06 -30.81
N ASN A 565 -8.43 -10.90 -31.30
CA ASN A 565 -9.16 -9.89 -30.55
C ASN A 565 -10.64 -9.90 -30.93
N TYR A 566 -10.96 -9.57 -32.18
CA TYR A 566 -12.33 -9.59 -32.69
C TYR A 566 -12.35 -9.79 -34.21
N CYS A 567 -13.51 -10.23 -34.72
CA CYS A 567 -13.80 -10.33 -36.14
C CYS A 567 -15.04 -9.51 -36.46
N VAL A 568 -14.99 -8.77 -37.56
CA VAL A 568 -16.11 -7.99 -38.11
C VAL A 568 -16.49 -8.51 -39.49
N MET A 569 -17.75 -8.35 -39.87
CA MET A 569 -18.22 -8.72 -41.21
C MET A 569 -18.78 -7.55 -42.00
N ARG A 570 -18.80 -7.73 -43.32
CA ARG A 570 -19.63 -6.96 -44.24
C ARG A 570 -20.28 -7.90 -45.25
N ALA A 571 -21.47 -7.54 -45.71
CA ALA A 571 -22.11 -8.16 -46.85
C ALA A 571 -22.04 -7.20 -48.05
N ASP A 572 -21.74 -7.74 -49.23
CA ASP A 572 -21.59 -7.02 -50.50
C ASP A 572 -20.52 -5.90 -50.43
N ASP A 573 -20.58 -4.90 -51.32
CA ASP A 573 -19.68 -3.74 -51.35
C ASP A 573 -19.90 -2.75 -50.18
N GLY A 574 -20.49 -3.20 -49.08
CA GLY A 574 -20.70 -2.42 -47.87
C GLY A 574 -19.39 -2.09 -47.12
N ASN A 575 -19.49 -1.19 -46.14
CA ASN A 575 -18.44 -0.98 -45.15
C ASN A 575 -18.52 -2.04 -44.05
N TYR A 576 -17.37 -2.37 -43.45
CA TYR A 576 -17.36 -3.15 -42.22
C TYR A 576 -18.11 -2.41 -41.12
N ASP A 577 -19.06 -3.09 -40.48
CA ASP A 577 -19.66 -2.57 -39.25
C ASP A 577 -18.76 -2.94 -38.08
N GLU A 578 -17.98 -1.95 -37.60
CA GLU A 578 -17.05 -2.14 -36.49
C GLU A 578 -17.75 -2.49 -35.17
N ASN A 579 -19.08 -2.34 -35.08
CA ASN A 579 -19.85 -2.73 -33.89
C ASN A 579 -20.35 -4.17 -33.93
N THR A 580 -20.27 -4.82 -35.10
CA THR A 580 -20.73 -6.20 -35.26
C THR A 580 -19.56 -7.16 -35.00
N HIS A 581 -19.44 -7.60 -33.75
CA HIS A 581 -18.45 -8.60 -33.35
C HIS A 581 -19.00 -10.00 -33.55
N LEU A 582 -18.30 -10.82 -34.34
CA LEU A 582 -18.71 -12.20 -34.58
C LEU A 582 -18.32 -13.13 -33.46
N GLU A 583 -19.29 -13.91 -32.99
CA GLU A 583 -19.09 -14.98 -32.03
C GLU A 583 -19.19 -16.36 -32.71
N ILE A 584 -18.49 -17.36 -32.14
CA ILE A 584 -18.49 -18.72 -32.67
C ILE A 584 -19.90 -19.30 -32.61
N ASN A 585 -20.36 -19.88 -33.72
CA ASN A 585 -21.66 -20.55 -33.85
C ASN A 585 -22.88 -19.68 -33.51
N THR A 586 -22.70 -18.39 -33.24
CA THR A 586 -23.81 -17.45 -33.02
C THR A 586 -24.36 -17.03 -34.39
N PRO A 587 -25.63 -17.32 -34.68
CA PRO A 587 -26.24 -16.96 -35.96
C PRO A 587 -26.41 -15.44 -36.06
N TYR A 588 -25.80 -14.83 -37.08
CA TYR A 588 -25.99 -13.43 -37.42
C TYR A 588 -26.95 -13.30 -38.60
N PRO A 589 -28.19 -12.80 -38.40
CA PRO A 589 -29.14 -12.63 -39.49
C PRO A 589 -28.73 -11.43 -40.35
N LEU A 590 -28.64 -11.62 -41.66
CA LEU A 590 -28.48 -10.53 -42.62
C LEU A 590 -29.83 -10.23 -43.27
N VAL A 591 -30.05 -8.96 -43.59
CA VAL A 591 -31.18 -8.54 -44.42
C VAL A 591 -30.61 -7.96 -45.69
N LEU A 592 -30.89 -8.64 -46.80
CA LEU A 592 -30.28 -8.35 -48.08
C LEU A 592 -31.35 -7.93 -49.09
N ALA A 593 -30.99 -7.02 -50.00
CA ALA A 593 -31.92 -6.51 -51.00
C ALA A 593 -32.29 -7.61 -52.01
N SER A 594 -33.56 -7.66 -52.41
CA SER A 594 -34.16 -8.81 -53.08
C SER A 594 -33.73 -9.08 -54.53
N SER A 595 -32.68 -8.42 -55.03
CA SER A 595 -32.31 -8.44 -56.45
C SER A 595 -30.85 -8.78 -56.76
N ASN A 596 -29.98 -9.03 -55.76
CA ASN A 596 -28.53 -9.14 -55.98
C ASN A 596 -27.92 -10.48 -55.48
N VAL A 597 -26.68 -10.73 -55.92
CA VAL A 597 -25.80 -11.82 -55.45
C VAL A 597 -25.11 -11.36 -54.19
N HIS A 598 -24.98 -12.25 -53.20
CA HIS A 598 -24.44 -11.87 -51.92
C HIS A 598 -23.09 -12.53 -51.63
N SER A 599 -22.12 -11.70 -51.21
CA SER A 599 -20.81 -12.12 -50.72
C SER A 599 -20.61 -11.57 -49.31
N VAL A 600 -19.97 -12.35 -48.45
CA VAL A 600 -19.65 -11.90 -47.08
C VAL A 600 -18.15 -11.90 -46.91
N TRP A 601 -17.60 -10.76 -46.49
CA TRP A 601 -16.22 -10.65 -46.07
C TRP A 601 -16.15 -10.60 -44.55
N VAL A 602 -15.22 -11.36 -43.98
CA VAL A 602 -14.90 -11.30 -42.55
C VAL A 602 -13.45 -10.87 -42.41
N LYS A 603 -13.25 -9.82 -41.62
CA LYS A 603 -11.94 -9.31 -41.28
C LYS A 603 -11.70 -9.51 -39.78
N CYS A 604 -10.62 -10.18 -39.44
CA CYS A 604 -10.27 -10.51 -38.07
C CYS A 604 -9.00 -9.77 -37.66
N TYR A 605 -9.02 -9.20 -36.45
CA TYR A 605 -7.92 -8.45 -35.86
C TYR A 605 -7.33 -9.23 -34.68
N ASP A 606 -6.01 -9.27 -34.58
CA ASP A 606 -5.33 -9.68 -33.35
C ASP A 606 -5.40 -8.54 -32.29
N ARG A 607 -4.82 -8.78 -31.12
CA ARG A 607 -4.80 -7.79 -30.01
C ARG A 607 -3.89 -6.58 -30.24
N LEU A 608 -3.11 -6.55 -31.32
CA LEU A 608 -2.24 -5.43 -31.73
C LEU A 608 -2.74 -4.77 -33.02
N GLY A 609 -3.85 -5.22 -33.60
CA GLY A 609 -4.46 -4.65 -34.80
C GLY A 609 -3.93 -5.19 -36.12
N ASN A 610 -3.06 -6.21 -36.14
CA ASN A 610 -2.78 -6.92 -37.39
C ASN A 610 -4.05 -7.68 -37.82
N SER A 611 -4.30 -7.76 -39.12
CA SER A 611 -5.56 -8.29 -39.63
C SER A 611 -5.42 -9.25 -40.79
N SER A 612 -6.37 -10.17 -40.91
CA SER A 612 -6.58 -11.00 -42.09
C SER A 612 -8.03 -10.94 -42.56
N GLU A 613 -8.27 -11.26 -43.83
CA GLU A 613 -9.59 -11.14 -44.46
C GLU A 613 -9.95 -12.40 -45.29
N SER A 614 -11.19 -12.85 -45.14
CA SER A 614 -11.81 -13.98 -45.84
C SER A 614 -13.06 -13.53 -46.61
N GLU A 615 -13.31 -14.12 -47.79
CA GLU A 615 -14.52 -13.92 -48.60
C GLU A 615 -15.26 -15.25 -48.77
N VAL A 616 -16.58 -15.26 -48.59
CA VAL A 616 -17.44 -16.44 -48.84
C VAL A 616 -18.70 -16.03 -49.63
N ARG A 617 -19.05 -16.81 -50.65
CA ARG A 617 -20.18 -16.59 -51.58
C ARG A 617 -21.34 -17.56 -51.28
N PHE A 618 -22.57 -17.16 -51.55
CA PHE A 618 -23.78 -17.92 -51.21
C PHE A 618 -24.01 -19.17 -52.10
N PRO A 619 -24.60 -20.27 -51.56
CA PRO A 619 -24.94 -21.48 -52.33
C PRO A 619 -26.26 -21.38 -53.13
N PRO A 620 -26.52 -22.29 -54.10
CA PRO A 620 -27.81 -22.41 -54.80
C PRO A 620 -28.99 -22.82 -53.91
N ILE A 621 -30.23 -22.59 -54.35
CA ILE A 621 -31.47 -22.96 -53.65
C ILE A 621 -32.34 -23.85 -54.54
N VAL A 622 -33.01 -24.85 -53.95
CA VAL A 622 -33.93 -25.78 -54.62
C VAL A 622 -35.28 -25.77 -53.91
N GLU A 623 -36.37 -25.46 -54.61
CA GLU A 623 -37.72 -25.38 -54.04
C GLU A 623 -38.71 -26.26 -54.82
N PHE A 624 -39.71 -26.84 -54.16
CA PHE A 624 -40.79 -27.57 -54.85
C PHE A 624 -41.82 -26.58 -55.40
N ALA A 625 -42.21 -26.76 -56.67
CA ALA A 625 -43.26 -25.93 -57.27
C ALA A 625 -44.61 -26.26 -56.61
N GLN A 626 -45.33 -25.24 -56.14
CA GLN A 626 -46.62 -25.43 -55.44
C GLN A 626 -47.66 -26.15 -56.33
N ASN A 627 -48.30 -27.19 -55.76
CA ASN A 627 -49.46 -27.94 -56.28
C ASN A 627 -49.25 -29.00 -57.40
N ASP A 628 -48.03 -29.32 -57.83
CA ASP A 628 -47.79 -30.36 -58.86
C ASP A 628 -47.03 -31.57 -58.32
N VAL A 629 -47.59 -32.29 -57.34
CA VAL A 629 -47.18 -33.68 -57.05
C VAL A 629 -48.39 -34.58 -57.29
N LEU A 630 -48.43 -35.23 -58.46
CA LEU A 630 -49.44 -36.23 -58.76
C LEU A 630 -49.06 -37.54 -58.06
N ARG A 631 -49.84 -37.92 -57.04
CA ARG A 631 -49.80 -39.23 -56.38
C ARG A 631 -50.77 -40.17 -57.09
N ASN A 632 -50.26 -41.28 -57.61
CA ASN A 632 -51.05 -42.49 -57.81
C ASN A 632 -50.27 -43.67 -57.23
N ASP A 633 -50.93 -44.75 -56.82
CA ASP A 633 -50.40 -45.81 -55.93
C ASP A 633 -49.11 -46.52 -56.42
N GLN A 634 -48.58 -46.21 -57.61
CA GLN A 634 -47.38 -46.83 -58.17
C GLN A 634 -46.27 -45.86 -58.61
N ILE A 635 -46.52 -44.55 -58.73
CA ILE A 635 -45.55 -43.58 -59.29
C ILE A 635 -45.58 -42.26 -58.51
N ILE A 636 -44.39 -41.71 -58.21
CA ILE A 636 -44.22 -40.31 -57.81
C ILE A 636 -43.81 -39.47 -59.00
N SER A 637 -44.43 -38.31 -59.16
CA SER A 637 -43.97 -37.30 -60.12
C SER A 637 -44.23 -35.90 -59.60
N GLY A 638 -43.34 -34.96 -59.90
CA GLY A 638 -43.56 -33.56 -59.57
C GLY A 638 -42.50 -32.63 -60.14
N ALA A 639 -42.53 -31.36 -59.74
CA ALA A 639 -41.62 -30.34 -60.24
C ALA A 639 -40.88 -29.57 -59.11
N VAL A 640 -39.63 -29.18 -59.39
CA VAL A 640 -38.83 -28.26 -58.57
C VAL A 640 -38.35 -27.07 -59.38
N GLU A 641 -38.20 -25.95 -58.69
CA GLU A 641 -37.58 -24.74 -59.18
C GLU A 641 -36.21 -24.57 -58.51
N VAL A 642 -35.16 -24.42 -59.33
CA VAL A 642 -33.78 -24.23 -58.85
C VAL A 642 -33.34 -22.80 -59.13
N TYR A 643 -32.83 -22.17 -58.08
CA TYR A 643 -32.34 -20.80 -58.03
C TYR A 643 -30.82 -20.80 -57.81
N ALA A 644 -30.09 -20.07 -58.65
CA ALA A 644 -28.67 -19.80 -58.46
C ALA A 644 -28.48 -18.29 -58.38
N PRO A 645 -27.79 -17.75 -57.37
CA PRO A 645 -27.40 -16.34 -57.41
C PRO A 645 -26.46 -16.10 -58.61
N LEU A 646 -26.61 -15.00 -59.37
CA LEU A 646 -25.76 -14.60 -60.53
C LEU A 646 -24.25 -14.46 -60.19
N ASN A 647 -23.39 -14.12 -61.17
CA ASN A 647 -22.03 -13.61 -60.90
C ASN A 647 -22.02 -12.07 -60.73
N ASP A 648 -20.95 -11.53 -60.15
CA ASP A 648 -20.77 -10.10 -59.80
C ASP A 648 -20.94 -9.13 -61.01
N ASP A 649 -20.75 -9.61 -62.24
CA ASP A 649 -20.88 -8.86 -63.49
C ASP A 649 -22.28 -8.94 -64.13
N GLY A 650 -23.25 -9.54 -63.44
CA GLY A 650 -24.62 -9.75 -63.94
C GLY A 650 -24.74 -10.86 -64.98
N THR A 651 -23.68 -11.63 -65.23
CA THR A 651 -23.73 -12.79 -66.13
C THR A 651 -24.40 -13.99 -65.45
N GLU A 652 -25.04 -14.84 -66.28
CA GLU A 652 -25.78 -16.02 -65.84
C GLU A 652 -24.89 -16.94 -64.99
N ASN A 653 -25.29 -17.21 -63.75
CA ASN A 653 -24.63 -18.27 -62.99
C ASN A 653 -25.16 -19.63 -63.46
N LEU A 654 -24.24 -20.56 -63.62
CA LEU A 654 -24.47 -21.83 -64.26
C LEU A 654 -24.66 -22.90 -63.19
N ILE A 655 -25.80 -23.57 -63.20
CA ILE A 655 -26.00 -24.80 -62.45
C ILE A 655 -25.35 -25.92 -63.23
N SER A 656 -24.29 -26.49 -62.66
CA SER A 656 -23.51 -27.58 -63.27
C SER A 656 -24.26 -28.90 -63.18
N ARG A 657 -25.02 -29.12 -62.11
CA ARG A 657 -25.71 -30.39 -61.88
C ARG A 657 -26.96 -30.25 -61.00
N ILE A 658 -28.01 -30.99 -61.33
CA ILE A 658 -29.20 -31.19 -60.48
C ILE A 658 -29.47 -32.70 -60.39
N TRP A 659 -29.66 -33.22 -59.19
CA TRP A 659 -29.91 -34.65 -58.98
C TRP A 659 -30.75 -34.95 -57.75
N VAL A 660 -31.39 -36.12 -57.75
CA VAL A 660 -32.08 -36.66 -56.57
C VAL A 660 -31.04 -37.36 -55.70
N ASN A 661 -30.96 -36.97 -54.43
CA ASN A 661 -30.17 -37.69 -53.45
C ASN A 661 -30.93 -38.93 -53.01
N ASN A 662 -30.30 -40.10 -53.19
CA ASN A 662 -31.04 -41.34 -53.30
C ASN A 662 -30.41 -42.46 -52.47
N GLU A 663 -30.64 -42.44 -51.16
CA GLU A 663 -30.20 -43.56 -50.30
C GLU A 663 -31.18 -44.76 -50.35
N HIS A 664 -32.47 -44.57 -50.71
CA HIS A 664 -33.47 -45.67 -50.73
C HIS A 664 -34.52 -45.67 -51.87
N GLY A 665 -34.57 -44.67 -52.74
CA GLY A 665 -35.55 -44.52 -53.82
C GLY A 665 -34.96 -44.72 -55.23
N GLU A 666 -34.20 -45.80 -55.47
CA GLU A 666 -33.35 -46.06 -56.66
C GLU A 666 -33.99 -45.81 -58.04
N ASN A 667 -35.32 -45.71 -58.11
CA ASN A 667 -36.10 -45.49 -59.33
C ASN A 667 -36.56 -44.04 -59.58
N ILE A 668 -36.34 -43.10 -58.65
CA ILE A 668 -36.72 -41.68 -58.81
C ILE A 668 -35.59 -40.91 -59.49
N LYS A 669 -35.89 -40.30 -60.63
CA LYS A 669 -34.92 -39.55 -61.45
C LYS A 669 -35.47 -38.19 -61.85
N ILE A 670 -34.56 -37.23 -61.98
CA ILE A 670 -34.87 -35.99 -62.71
C ILE A 670 -35.10 -36.37 -64.17
N LEU A 671 -36.29 -36.08 -64.69
CA LEU A 671 -36.68 -36.41 -66.05
C LEU A 671 -36.18 -35.35 -67.04
N SER A 672 -36.41 -34.09 -66.71
CA SER A 672 -35.98 -32.96 -67.52
C SER A 672 -35.86 -31.71 -66.67
N CYS A 673 -34.88 -30.87 -66.96
CA CYS A 673 -34.87 -29.49 -66.48
C CYS A 673 -34.84 -28.54 -67.66
N THR A 674 -35.57 -27.44 -67.57
CA THR A 674 -35.60 -26.40 -68.60
C THR A 674 -35.27 -25.06 -67.98
N ASP A 675 -34.32 -24.34 -68.58
CA ASP A 675 -34.03 -22.96 -68.22
C ASP A 675 -34.88 -21.95 -69.00
N TYR A 676 -34.71 -20.66 -68.71
CA TYR A 676 -35.45 -19.59 -69.37
C TYR A 676 -35.08 -19.41 -70.86
N ALA A 677 -33.92 -19.89 -71.27
CA ALA A 677 -33.47 -19.90 -72.67
C ALA A 677 -34.00 -21.14 -73.44
N ARG A 678 -34.82 -21.97 -72.78
CA ARG A 678 -35.37 -23.24 -73.28
C ARG A 678 -34.32 -24.32 -73.51
N THR A 679 -33.15 -24.20 -72.90
CA THR A 679 -32.15 -25.27 -72.88
C THR A 679 -32.70 -26.41 -72.02
N GLN A 680 -32.79 -27.62 -72.59
CA GLN A 680 -33.22 -28.81 -71.87
C GLN A 680 -32.03 -29.62 -71.38
N TYR A 681 -32.06 -29.98 -70.10
CA TYR A 681 -31.10 -30.89 -69.49
C TYR A 681 -31.67 -32.30 -69.45
N THR A 682 -31.06 -33.17 -70.26
CA THR A 682 -31.04 -34.62 -70.12
C THR A 682 -29.57 -35.02 -70.00
N GLN A 683 -29.24 -36.07 -69.24
CA GLN A 683 -27.86 -36.42 -68.87
C GLN A 683 -26.89 -36.27 -70.06
N GLY A 684 -26.01 -35.25 -70.00
CA GLY A 684 -24.97 -35.00 -71.00
C GLY A 684 -24.96 -33.63 -71.71
N VAL A 685 -25.88 -32.70 -71.40
CA VAL A 685 -25.91 -31.34 -72.02
C VAL A 685 -25.35 -30.26 -71.07
N ALA A 686 -24.84 -29.15 -71.65
CA ALA A 686 -24.16 -28.04 -70.98
C ALA A 686 -24.95 -27.41 -69.81
N ALA A 687 -24.21 -26.77 -68.89
CA ALA A 687 -24.73 -26.20 -67.64
C ALA A 687 -25.94 -25.26 -67.86
N LEU A 688 -26.95 -25.38 -67.00
CA LEU A 688 -28.21 -24.67 -67.11
C LEU A 688 -28.08 -23.23 -66.60
N LYS A 689 -28.72 -22.30 -67.30
CA LYS A 689 -28.66 -20.87 -67.00
C LYS A 689 -29.82 -20.44 -66.10
N ASN A 690 -29.57 -19.47 -65.24
CA ASN A 690 -30.60 -18.90 -64.37
C ASN A 690 -30.52 -17.38 -64.36
N LYS A 691 -31.67 -16.70 -64.19
CA LYS A 691 -31.75 -15.25 -63.95
C LYS A 691 -32.91 -14.89 -63.01
N PRO A 692 -32.86 -13.73 -62.33
CA PRO A 692 -33.90 -13.30 -61.41
C PRO A 692 -35.31 -13.36 -62.03
N GLY A 693 -36.25 -14.00 -61.32
CA GLY A 693 -37.64 -14.19 -61.76
C GLY A 693 -37.88 -15.33 -62.77
N TYR A 694 -36.84 -16.03 -63.23
CA TYR A 694 -36.96 -17.14 -64.17
C TYR A 694 -36.14 -18.36 -63.71
N PRO A 695 -36.65 -19.16 -62.75
CA PRO A 695 -35.95 -20.33 -62.24
C PRO A 695 -35.75 -21.42 -63.30
N ILE A 696 -34.76 -22.27 -63.06
CA ILE A 696 -34.66 -23.55 -63.76
C ILE A 696 -35.79 -24.43 -63.25
N LYS A 697 -36.70 -24.84 -64.12
CA LYS A 697 -37.82 -25.73 -63.76
C LYS A 697 -37.46 -27.16 -64.13
N CYS A 698 -37.40 -28.03 -63.13
CA CYS A 698 -37.15 -29.45 -63.30
C CYS A 698 -38.37 -30.27 -62.99
N THR A 699 -38.61 -31.33 -63.76
CA THR A 699 -39.57 -32.38 -63.44
C THR A 699 -38.83 -33.65 -63.03
N PHE A 700 -39.40 -34.38 -62.07
CA PHE A 700 -38.88 -35.66 -61.61
C PHE A 700 -39.99 -36.69 -61.59
N SER A 701 -39.63 -37.96 -61.76
CA SER A 701 -40.55 -39.07 -61.56
C SER A 701 -39.82 -40.37 -61.27
N GLY A 702 -40.51 -41.31 -60.62
CA GLY A 702 -40.05 -42.67 -60.43
C GLY A 702 -41.16 -43.58 -59.91
N ALA A 703 -41.01 -44.88 -60.15
CA ALA A 703 -41.91 -45.88 -59.59
C ALA A 703 -41.52 -46.23 -58.15
N PHE A 704 -42.52 -46.42 -57.29
CA PHE A 704 -42.29 -46.95 -55.94
C PHE A 704 -42.03 -48.47 -56.03
N PRO A 705 -40.97 -49.00 -55.41
CA PRO A 705 -40.82 -50.45 -55.27
C PRO A 705 -41.93 -50.98 -54.35
N ALA A 706 -42.69 -51.98 -54.80
CA ALA A 706 -43.76 -52.56 -54.00
C ALA A 706 -43.21 -53.24 -52.73
N GLY A 707 -43.82 -52.96 -51.57
CA GLY A 707 -43.46 -53.60 -50.28
C GLY A 707 -42.15 -53.09 -49.65
N LYS A 708 -41.71 -51.86 -49.99
CA LYS A 708 -40.57 -51.19 -49.34
C LYS A 708 -40.92 -49.76 -48.95
N ASP A 709 -40.46 -49.37 -47.77
CA ASP A 709 -40.59 -48.03 -47.22
C ASP A 709 -39.63 -47.04 -47.91
N ILE A 710 -40.07 -45.81 -48.16
CA ILE A 710 -39.22 -44.72 -48.68
C ILE A 710 -39.25 -43.54 -47.72
N HIS A 711 -38.07 -43.08 -47.29
CA HIS A 711 -37.88 -41.88 -46.48
C HIS A 711 -36.75 -40.99 -47.03
N ASP A 712 -36.81 -39.69 -46.71
CA ASP A 712 -35.76 -38.68 -46.92
C ASP A 712 -35.27 -38.43 -48.36
N VAL A 713 -36.15 -38.57 -49.36
CA VAL A 713 -35.83 -38.19 -50.74
C VAL A 713 -35.73 -36.67 -50.86
N GLN A 714 -34.56 -36.15 -51.24
CA GLN A 714 -34.26 -34.72 -51.47
C GLN A 714 -33.68 -34.46 -52.85
N ILE A 715 -33.85 -33.23 -53.36
CA ILE A 715 -33.23 -32.79 -54.62
C ILE A 715 -32.10 -31.81 -54.31
N ARG A 716 -30.95 -32.01 -54.97
CA ARG A 716 -29.74 -31.18 -54.83
C ARG A 716 -29.41 -30.47 -56.12
N ALA A 717 -28.82 -29.28 -56.01
CA ALA A 717 -28.27 -28.52 -57.12
C ALA A 717 -26.87 -28.01 -56.81
N GLU A 718 -25.93 -28.16 -57.75
CA GLU A 718 -24.56 -27.68 -57.65
C GLU A 718 -24.33 -26.53 -58.64
N ALA A 719 -23.79 -25.42 -58.14
CA ALA A 719 -23.32 -24.34 -59.00
C ALA A 719 -21.96 -24.67 -59.60
N LYS A 720 -21.61 -24.02 -60.71
CA LYS A 720 -20.31 -24.21 -61.39
C LYS A 720 -19.09 -23.91 -60.50
N ASN A 721 -19.25 -23.12 -59.44
CA ASN A 721 -18.22 -22.85 -58.44
C ASN A 721 -18.10 -23.94 -57.36
N GLY A 722 -18.88 -25.03 -57.44
CA GLY A 722 -18.86 -26.17 -56.52
C GLY A 722 -19.76 -26.04 -55.29
N ALA A 723 -20.48 -24.93 -55.13
CA ALA A 723 -21.42 -24.76 -54.02
C ALA A 723 -22.69 -25.60 -54.23
N ILE A 724 -23.13 -26.34 -53.20
CA ILE A 724 -24.26 -27.27 -53.27
C ILE A 724 -25.45 -26.76 -52.45
N GLY A 725 -26.59 -26.61 -53.10
CA GLY A 725 -27.91 -26.31 -52.54
C GLY A 725 -28.80 -27.54 -52.38
N TRP A 726 -29.74 -27.47 -51.44
CA TRP A 726 -30.63 -28.57 -51.06
C TRP A 726 -32.09 -28.15 -51.11
N SER A 727 -32.99 -29.12 -51.36
CA SER A 727 -34.43 -28.88 -51.31
C SER A 727 -34.93 -28.62 -49.89
N SER A 728 -35.83 -27.66 -49.73
CA SER A 728 -36.36 -27.25 -48.42
C SER A 728 -37.30 -28.27 -47.75
N GLN A 729 -37.75 -29.32 -48.44
CA GLN A 729 -38.64 -30.36 -47.94
C GLN A 729 -38.17 -31.78 -48.34
N THR A 730 -38.72 -32.82 -47.70
CA THR A 730 -38.46 -34.25 -47.96
C THR A 730 -39.76 -35.03 -48.26
N PHE A 731 -39.68 -36.14 -49.00
CA PHE A 731 -40.82 -37.05 -49.24
C PHE A 731 -40.70 -38.36 -48.46
N VAL A 732 -41.85 -38.87 -47.97
CA VAL A 732 -41.99 -40.14 -47.24
C VAL A 732 -43.23 -40.92 -47.73
N ARG A 733 -43.14 -42.26 -47.82
CA ARG A 733 -44.24 -43.21 -48.09
C ARG A 733 -44.05 -44.48 -47.27
N ASP A 734 -45.10 -44.88 -46.54
CA ASP A 734 -45.18 -46.07 -45.70
C ASP A 734 -46.33 -46.99 -46.14
N GLU A 735 -46.08 -48.28 -46.31
CA GLU A 735 -47.13 -49.28 -46.63
C GLU A 735 -47.24 -50.37 -45.55
N ILE A 736 -46.39 -50.35 -44.53
CA ILE A 736 -46.31 -51.42 -43.52
C ILE A 736 -47.09 -50.98 -42.29
N ALA A 737 -48.14 -51.74 -41.94
CA ALA A 737 -48.95 -51.38 -40.78
C ALA A 737 -48.17 -51.53 -39.45
N PRO A 738 -48.42 -50.66 -38.45
CA PRO A 738 -47.76 -50.74 -37.16
C PRO A 738 -48.00 -52.07 -36.44
N GLN A 739 -46.98 -52.59 -35.79
CA GLN A 739 -47.05 -53.79 -34.95
C GLN A 739 -47.55 -53.41 -33.55
N ILE A 740 -48.57 -54.10 -33.03
CA ILE A 740 -49.16 -53.84 -31.70
C ILE A 740 -49.02 -55.08 -30.80
N THR A 741 -48.60 -54.89 -29.56
CA THR A 741 -48.53 -55.94 -28.52
C THR A 741 -49.20 -55.46 -27.23
N ILE A 742 -50.00 -56.30 -26.57
CA ILE A 742 -50.76 -55.96 -25.35
C ILE A 742 -50.38 -56.94 -24.22
N THR A 743 -50.18 -56.44 -23.00
CA THR A 743 -49.77 -57.24 -21.83
C THR A 743 -50.58 -56.84 -20.58
N PRO A 744 -50.98 -57.77 -19.68
CA PRO A 744 -50.76 -59.22 -19.72
C PRO A 744 -51.64 -59.94 -20.75
N GLU A 745 -51.14 -61.04 -21.32
CA GLU A 745 -51.81 -61.83 -22.37
C GLU A 745 -52.95 -62.74 -21.86
N SER A 746 -53.24 -62.81 -20.55
CA SER A 746 -54.17 -63.81 -19.96
C SER A 746 -55.17 -63.25 -18.94
N ALA A 747 -56.32 -63.95 -18.78
CA ALA A 747 -57.47 -63.57 -17.94
C ALA A 747 -57.18 -63.49 -16.42
N PHE A 748 -57.72 -62.46 -15.75
CA PHE A 748 -57.53 -62.18 -14.33
C PHE A 748 -58.89 -62.09 -13.59
N THR A 749 -58.99 -62.62 -12.37
CA THR A 749 -60.15 -62.45 -11.48
C THR A 749 -59.73 -61.70 -10.22
N GLY A 750 -60.02 -60.41 -10.15
CA GLY A 750 -59.72 -59.54 -9.00
C GLY A 750 -59.51 -58.09 -9.45
N SER A 751 -60.14 -57.15 -8.76
CA SER A 751 -60.35 -55.77 -9.21
C SER A 751 -59.06 -54.96 -9.42
N ASP A 752 -59.04 -54.21 -10.53
CA ASP A 752 -57.98 -53.38 -11.14
C ASP A 752 -56.91 -54.10 -12.00
N LEU A 753 -57.26 -54.44 -13.25
CA LEU A 753 -56.31 -54.91 -14.28
C LEU A 753 -55.65 -53.71 -14.97
N THR A 754 -54.32 -53.61 -14.88
CA THR A 754 -53.53 -52.64 -15.67
C THR A 754 -53.00 -53.31 -16.93
N ILE A 755 -53.26 -52.73 -18.09
CA ILE A 755 -52.74 -53.17 -19.38
C ILE A 755 -51.61 -52.26 -19.84
N GLN A 756 -50.64 -52.84 -20.55
CA GLN A 756 -49.63 -52.13 -21.31
C GLN A 756 -49.79 -52.47 -22.79
N VAL A 757 -49.68 -51.46 -23.65
CA VAL A 757 -49.72 -51.60 -25.10
C VAL A 757 -48.43 -51.02 -25.65
N LYS A 758 -47.65 -51.84 -26.35
CA LYS A 758 -46.47 -51.39 -27.11
C LYS A 758 -46.78 -51.40 -28.60
N VAL A 759 -46.47 -50.30 -29.27
CA VAL A 759 -46.63 -50.13 -30.71
C VAL A 759 -45.29 -49.79 -31.33
N PHE A 760 -44.91 -50.49 -32.39
CA PHE A 760 -43.71 -50.24 -33.17
C PHE A 760 -44.02 -50.07 -34.66
N ASP A 761 -43.34 -49.12 -35.28
CA ASP A 761 -43.37 -48.83 -36.71
C ASP A 761 -41.98 -48.44 -37.21
N ALA A 762 -41.62 -48.81 -38.44
CA ALA A 762 -40.26 -48.57 -38.97
C ALA A 762 -40.00 -47.09 -39.32
N ILE A 763 -41.04 -46.31 -39.60
CA ILE A 763 -40.92 -44.92 -40.06
C ILE A 763 -41.40 -43.95 -38.99
N ALA A 764 -42.69 -43.95 -38.66
CA ALA A 764 -43.26 -43.11 -37.61
C ALA A 764 -44.72 -43.46 -37.28
N ILE A 765 -45.04 -43.52 -35.99
CA ILE A 765 -46.39 -43.64 -35.45
C ILE A 765 -46.96 -42.24 -35.17
N ASP A 766 -48.25 -42.02 -35.43
CA ASP A 766 -48.91 -40.81 -34.93
C ASP A 766 -48.96 -40.86 -33.39
N SER A 767 -48.34 -39.87 -32.76
CA SER A 767 -48.28 -39.72 -31.30
C SER A 767 -49.65 -39.75 -30.60
N ASN A 768 -50.74 -39.45 -31.29
CA ASN A 768 -52.11 -39.53 -30.77
C ASN A 768 -52.95 -40.69 -31.34
N GLY A 769 -52.36 -41.53 -32.21
CA GLY A 769 -53.04 -42.54 -33.01
C GLY A 769 -53.35 -43.87 -32.32
N VAL A 770 -52.84 -44.10 -31.09
CA VAL A 770 -53.09 -45.35 -30.33
C VAL A 770 -54.34 -45.20 -29.45
N THR A 771 -55.41 -45.92 -29.81
CA THR A 771 -56.74 -45.76 -29.20
C THR A 771 -57.42 -47.10 -28.93
N VAL A 772 -58.36 -47.14 -27.98
CA VAL A 772 -59.24 -48.29 -27.75
C VAL A 772 -60.36 -48.23 -28.78
N ALA A 773 -60.63 -49.34 -29.48
CA ALA A 773 -61.66 -49.36 -30.51
C ALA A 773 -63.05 -49.16 -29.87
N PRO A 774 -63.96 -48.40 -30.52
CA PRO A 774 -65.27 -48.09 -29.96
C PRO A 774 -66.17 -49.30 -29.67
N ASP A 775 -65.92 -50.43 -30.34
CA ASP A 775 -66.64 -51.70 -30.19
C ASP A 775 -65.99 -52.64 -29.17
N SER A 776 -65.06 -52.14 -28.35
CA SER A 776 -64.48 -52.90 -27.23
C SER A 776 -65.48 -53.00 -26.07
N GLU A 777 -65.60 -54.19 -25.48
CA GLU A 777 -66.49 -54.44 -24.34
C GLU A 777 -65.85 -54.04 -23.00
N LEU A 778 -64.51 -54.05 -22.94
CA LEU A 778 -63.74 -53.60 -21.79
C LEU A 778 -63.46 -52.09 -21.88
N VAL A 779 -63.79 -51.37 -20.80
CA VAL A 779 -63.59 -49.93 -20.65
C VAL A 779 -62.25 -49.69 -19.97
N VAL A 780 -61.35 -49.02 -20.69
CA VAL A 780 -60.01 -48.65 -20.21
C VAL A 780 -59.98 -47.17 -19.86
N GLU A 781 -59.74 -46.86 -18.59
CA GLU A 781 -59.56 -45.51 -18.07
C GLU A 781 -58.08 -45.26 -17.70
N ASP A 782 -57.76 -44.01 -17.33
CA ASP A 782 -56.42 -43.57 -16.91
C ASP A 782 -55.31 -43.85 -17.95
N ARG A 783 -55.63 -43.76 -19.25
CA ARG A 783 -54.68 -44.05 -20.32
C ARG A 783 -53.58 -43.00 -20.44
N SER A 784 -52.32 -43.43 -20.42
CA SER A 784 -51.15 -42.58 -20.69
C SER A 784 -50.22 -43.24 -21.70
N CYS A 785 -49.83 -42.51 -22.74
CA CYS A 785 -48.92 -42.98 -23.80
C CYS A 785 -47.63 -42.14 -23.82
N LYS A 786 -46.49 -42.79 -24.04
CA LYS A 786 -45.17 -42.14 -24.15
C LYS A 786 -44.33 -42.78 -25.25
N ALA A 787 -43.51 -41.96 -25.91
CA ALA A 787 -42.49 -42.42 -26.84
C ALA A 787 -41.28 -42.98 -26.10
N GLU A 788 -40.74 -44.12 -26.53
CA GLU A 788 -39.57 -44.75 -25.89
C GLU A 788 -38.48 -45.12 -26.91
N PRO A 789 -37.23 -44.61 -26.78
CA PRO A 789 -36.80 -43.57 -25.84
C PRO A 789 -37.49 -42.21 -26.11
N ALA A 790 -37.42 -41.28 -25.15
CA ALA A 790 -38.14 -40.01 -25.23
C ALA A 790 -37.83 -39.24 -26.53
N GLY A 791 -38.87 -38.86 -27.26
CA GLY A 791 -38.76 -38.22 -28.59
C GLY A 791 -38.73 -39.20 -29.77
N SER A 792 -38.72 -40.51 -29.50
CA SER A 792 -38.87 -41.54 -30.52
C SER A 792 -40.19 -41.38 -31.27
N ARG A 793 -40.13 -41.50 -32.60
CA ARG A 793 -41.32 -41.47 -33.47
C ARG A 793 -41.77 -42.86 -33.89
N THR A 794 -40.94 -43.88 -33.67
CA THR A 794 -41.14 -45.24 -34.17
C THR A 794 -41.65 -46.21 -33.10
N ASN A 795 -41.54 -45.85 -31.82
CA ASN A 795 -41.90 -46.71 -30.69
C ASN A 795 -42.76 -45.95 -29.68
N ILE A 796 -43.97 -46.44 -29.42
CA ILE A 796 -44.90 -45.87 -28.44
C ILE A 796 -45.34 -46.95 -27.44
N GLU A 797 -45.26 -46.63 -26.15
CA GLU A 797 -45.79 -47.46 -25.07
C GLU A 797 -46.90 -46.73 -24.32
N CYS A 798 -48.05 -47.39 -24.19
CA CYS A 798 -49.22 -46.90 -23.48
C CYS A 798 -49.55 -47.80 -22.29
N THR A 799 -50.06 -47.22 -21.22
CA THR A 799 -50.63 -47.95 -20.08
C THR A 799 -52.05 -47.47 -19.80
N GLY A 800 -52.90 -48.34 -19.27
CA GLY A 800 -54.27 -48.00 -18.88
C GLY A 800 -54.88 -49.05 -17.95
N LYS A 801 -55.98 -48.71 -17.27
CA LYS A 801 -56.64 -49.61 -16.31
C LYS A 801 -58.04 -49.99 -16.79
N VAL A 802 -58.33 -51.29 -16.78
CA VAL A 802 -59.68 -51.82 -17.06
C VAL A 802 -60.54 -51.67 -15.81
N LYS A 803 -61.72 -51.06 -15.95
CA LYS A 803 -62.56 -50.64 -14.80
C LYS A 803 -63.89 -51.37 -14.68
N ASN A 804 -64.42 -51.97 -15.75
CA ASN A 804 -65.70 -52.67 -15.73
C ASN A 804 -65.53 -54.20 -15.58
N GLU A 805 -66.38 -54.83 -14.78
CA GLU A 805 -66.40 -56.29 -14.60
C GLU A 805 -67.31 -56.93 -15.66
N VAL A 806 -66.70 -57.55 -16.68
CA VAL A 806 -67.40 -58.30 -17.73
C VAL A 806 -66.81 -59.71 -17.80
N LYS A 807 -67.66 -60.75 -17.80
CA LYS A 807 -67.23 -62.14 -17.95
C LYS A 807 -66.90 -62.41 -19.42
N ASP A 808 -65.66 -62.81 -19.71
CA ASP A 808 -65.11 -63.09 -21.06
C ASP A 808 -65.12 -61.87 -22.03
N GLY A 809 -65.01 -60.65 -21.50
CA GLY A 809 -65.06 -59.42 -22.30
C GLY A 809 -63.86 -59.19 -23.23
N LEU A 810 -64.11 -58.65 -24.43
CA LEU A 810 -63.09 -58.37 -25.44
C LEU A 810 -62.56 -56.92 -25.40
N LEU A 811 -61.23 -56.74 -25.44
CA LEU A 811 -60.57 -55.44 -25.67
C LEU A 811 -59.92 -55.41 -27.05
N LYS A 812 -60.17 -54.34 -27.83
CA LYS A 812 -59.51 -54.08 -29.11
C LYS A 812 -58.76 -52.75 -29.08
N ILE A 813 -57.51 -52.76 -29.56
CA ILE A 813 -56.67 -51.56 -29.67
C ILE A 813 -56.37 -51.29 -31.15
N VAL A 814 -56.43 -50.01 -31.54
CA VAL A 814 -56.09 -49.52 -32.88
C VAL A 814 -54.91 -48.56 -32.76
N ALA A 815 -53.89 -48.76 -33.58
CA ALA A 815 -52.81 -47.80 -33.79
C ALA A 815 -52.82 -47.31 -35.25
N ARG A 816 -52.41 -46.05 -35.47
CA ARG A 816 -52.28 -45.44 -36.79
C ARG A 816 -50.84 -44.97 -37.01
N ASP A 817 -50.28 -45.27 -38.17
CA ASP A 817 -49.03 -44.66 -38.62
C ASP A 817 -49.22 -43.17 -38.94
N ARG A 818 -48.10 -42.48 -39.24
CA ARG A 818 -48.06 -41.04 -39.51
C ARG A 818 -48.21 -40.68 -41.00
N ALA A 819 -48.10 -41.64 -41.92
CA ALA A 819 -47.85 -41.41 -43.35
C ALA A 819 -49.10 -41.12 -44.19
#